data_AF-A0A0D2ARY2-F1
#
_entry.id   AF-A0A0D2ARY2-F1
#
_cell.length_a   1.000
_cell.length_b   1.000
_cell.length_c   1.000
_cell.angle_alpha   90.00
_cell.angle_beta   90.00
_cell.angle_gamma   90.00
#
_symmetry.space_group_name_H-M   'P 1'
#
loop_
_entity.id
_entity.type
_entity.pdbx_description
1 polymer ?
#
loop_
_entity_poly.entity_id
_entity_poly.type
_entity_poly.pdbx_seq_one_letter_code
_entity_poly.pdbx_strand_id
1 'polypeptide(L)'
;MPDADSSRRLVGQYTATKDQMNEFATGNGVEEEDILLGREKSARIADRETDYQKRRFDRGPLTPTRADPFAANKHAGVTDGATYREVMQLQDLEREEERVKKLIAEKQTNGDTVEHRPTLKEEADKENADAGSTVEATGRKRKKRWDVSSEATPTADAADVKKRSRWDQAPAPDGAPAPTKRSRWDQAPALPSATPLGNAGLATPMHPSQMAQVSFGADVTGRNASWSDEELDMMLPTEGYTVLEPPPGYAPIRPVARKAVATPATASASAGIGGFMMQEPENPRMLGKQLPTDIPGVGDLQFFKAEDMTYFGKLVDGADENALSVEELKERKIMRLLLKVKNGTPPMRKTALRQLTDNARQFGAGPLFNQILPLLMEKSLEDQERHLLVKVIDRVLYKLDDLIRPYVHKILVVIEPLLIDQDYYARVEGREIISNLAKAAGLAHMISTMRPDIDHVDEYVRNTTARAFAVVASALGIPALLPFLRAVCRSKKSWQARHTGVKIVQQIPILMGCAVLPHLKGLVDCIADNLSDEQAKVRTVTSLAIAALAEAANPYGIESFDDILNPLWTGARKQRGKGLAGFLKAVGYIIPLMDEEYANYYTSQIMEILLREFASPDEEMKKVVLKVVSQCASTDGVTAGYLKEHVLQEFFKSFWVRRMALDKRNYRQVVETTVDLGQKVGVSEIVERIVNNLKDESEAYRKMTVETIEKVIASLGAADIGERLEERLVDGILHAFQEQSIEDVVMLNGFGTVVNALGTRCKPYLPQIVSTILWRLNNKSATVRQQAADLISRIAMVMKQCGEDALMGKLGVVLYEYLGEEYPEVLGSILGALRSIVTVVGINQMQPPIKDLLPRLTPILRNRHEKVQENTIDLVGRIADRGPESVNAREWMRICFELLDMLKAHKKGIRRAANNTFGFIAKAIGPQDVLATLLNNLRVQERQSRVCTAVAIGIVAETCAPFTVLPALMNEYRVPELNVQNGVLKSLSFLFEYIGEMAKDYVYAVTPLLEDALIDRDQVHRQTAASVVKHVALGVMGLGCEDAMVHLLNLLYPNLFETSPHVIDRIIEAIEAIRMAVGTGIVMNYVWAGLFHPARKVRTPYWRLYNDAYVHSADAMVPYYPNLKEDGLPRDELYIMV
;
A
#
# COMPACT_ATOMS: atom_id res chain seq x y z
N MET A 1 -48.55 -9.13 2.58
CA MET A 1 -49.33 -9.62 3.73
C MET A 1 -49.59 -11.10 3.51
N PRO A 2 -49.22 -11.99 4.44
CA PRO A 2 -48.11 -11.89 5.40
C PRO A 2 -46.81 -12.39 4.71
N ASP A 3 -45.68 -12.77 5.31
CA ASP A 3 -45.26 -12.86 6.73
C ASP A 3 -44.13 -11.87 7.07
N ALA A 4 -44.08 -11.47 8.33
CA ALA A 4 -43.05 -10.58 8.87
C ALA A 4 -42.34 -11.26 10.04
N ASP A 5 -41.09 -11.71 9.83
CA ASP A 5 -40.25 -12.23 10.90
C ASP A 5 -39.90 -11.11 11.88
N SER A 6 -40.15 -11.34 13.17
CA SER A 6 -40.09 -10.34 14.25
C SER A 6 -38.92 -10.55 15.21
N SER A 7 -37.89 -11.30 14.80
CA SER A 7 -36.70 -11.57 15.62
C SER A 7 -35.76 -10.36 15.79
N ARG A 8 -36.06 -9.47 16.75
CA ARG A 8 -35.19 -8.34 17.15
C ARG A 8 -33.90 -8.82 17.84
N ARG A 9 -32.84 -9.10 17.07
CA ARG A 9 -31.50 -9.39 17.60
C ARG A 9 -30.69 -8.11 17.83
N LEU A 10 -30.54 -7.71 19.09
CA LEU A 10 -29.62 -6.64 19.51
C LEU A 10 -28.18 -7.18 19.63
N VAL A 11 -27.50 -7.34 18.50
CA VAL A 11 -26.06 -7.62 18.45
C VAL A 11 -25.39 -6.63 17.50
N GLY A 12 -24.37 -5.92 17.98
CA GLY A 12 -23.61 -4.94 17.20
C GLY A 12 -22.76 -5.60 16.12
N GLN A 13 -23.35 -5.88 14.95
CA GLN A 13 -22.64 -6.43 13.80
C GLN A 13 -21.70 -5.37 13.21
N TYR A 14 -20.43 -5.41 13.60
CA TYR A 14 -19.32 -4.72 12.91
C TYR A 14 -18.98 -5.42 11.57
N THR A 15 -19.98 -5.55 10.69
CA THR A 15 -19.72 -5.77 9.26
C THR A 15 -19.19 -4.47 8.66
N ALA A 16 -18.15 -4.56 7.83
CA ALA A 16 -17.68 -3.43 7.03
C ALA A 16 -18.83 -2.85 6.18
N THR A 17 -18.79 -1.55 5.88
CA THR A 17 -19.86 -0.91 5.08
C THR A 17 -19.96 -1.58 3.71
N LYS A 18 -21.13 -1.47 3.06
CA LYS A 18 -21.31 -2.05 1.72
C LYS A 18 -20.27 -1.51 0.72
N ASP A 19 -19.84 -0.25 0.90
CA ASP A 19 -18.76 0.36 0.12
C ASP A 19 -17.39 -0.22 0.42
N GLN A 20 -17.04 -0.48 1.69
CA GLN A 20 -15.81 -1.19 2.06
C GLN A 20 -15.81 -2.65 1.58
N MET A 21 -16.96 -3.32 1.64
CA MET A 21 -17.12 -4.67 1.08
C MET A 21 -16.98 -4.65 -0.45
N ASN A 22 -17.52 -3.64 -1.12
CA ASN A 22 -17.33 -3.44 -2.56
C ASN A 22 -15.87 -3.11 -2.91
N GLU A 23 -15.18 -2.26 -2.12
CA GLU A 23 -13.76 -1.91 -2.28
C GLU A 23 -12.85 -3.16 -2.20
N PHE A 24 -13.20 -4.14 -1.34
CA PHE A 24 -12.54 -5.45 -1.30
C PHE A 24 -13.06 -6.48 -2.33
N ALA A 25 -14.26 -6.31 -2.89
CA ALA A 25 -14.87 -7.27 -3.82
C ALA A 25 -14.65 -6.91 -5.30
N THR A 26 -14.56 -5.63 -5.66
CA THR A 26 -14.20 -5.19 -7.01
C THR A 26 -12.69 -5.35 -7.20
N GLY A 27 -12.28 -6.54 -7.63
CA GLY A 27 -10.89 -6.93 -7.89
C GLY A 27 -10.20 -6.21 -9.06
N ASN A 28 -10.26 -4.88 -9.08
CA ASN A 28 -9.42 -4.04 -9.93
C ASN A 28 -8.01 -4.03 -9.35
N GLY A 29 -7.18 -4.95 -9.86
CA GLY A 29 -5.82 -5.18 -9.38
C GLY A 29 -4.95 -3.92 -9.46
N VAL A 30 -4.80 -3.25 -8.32
CA VAL A 30 -3.51 -2.72 -7.90
C VAL A 30 -2.91 -3.77 -6.98
N GLU A 31 -2.31 -4.82 -7.56
CA GLU A 31 -1.24 -5.51 -6.84
C GLU A 31 -0.13 -4.46 -6.65
N GLU A 32 0.30 -4.26 -5.41
CA GLU A 32 1.22 -3.18 -5.06
C GLU A 32 2.59 -3.45 -5.72
N GLU A 33 2.98 -2.67 -6.74
CA GLU A 33 4.41 -2.46 -7.03
C GLU A 33 5.04 -2.06 -5.69
N ASP A 34 6.08 -2.78 -5.25
CA ASP A 34 6.69 -2.56 -3.94
C ASP A 34 6.97 -1.06 -3.73
N ILE A 35 6.44 -0.52 -2.64
CA ILE A 35 6.49 0.91 -2.30
C ILE A 35 7.95 1.40 -2.24
N LEU A 36 8.92 0.49 -2.03
CA LEU A 36 10.37 0.75 -2.18
C LEU A 36 10.75 1.14 -3.62
N LEU A 37 10.34 0.36 -4.63
CA LEU A 37 10.63 0.63 -6.05
C LEU A 37 9.93 1.91 -6.56
N GLY A 38 8.72 2.18 -6.06
CA GLY A 38 8.04 3.46 -6.29
C GLY A 38 8.80 4.63 -5.64
N ARG A 39 9.29 4.46 -4.41
CA ARG A 39 10.09 5.46 -3.69
C ARG A 39 11.38 5.81 -4.41
N GLU A 40 12.17 4.83 -4.86
CA GLU A 40 13.43 5.06 -5.58
C GLU A 40 13.23 5.92 -6.84
N LYS A 41 12.25 5.58 -7.68
CA LYS A 41 11.88 6.36 -8.87
C LYS A 41 11.53 7.82 -8.49
N SER A 42 10.86 8.03 -7.35
CA SER A 42 10.47 9.36 -6.87
C SER A 42 11.55 10.14 -6.11
N ALA A 43 12.63 9.49 -5.66
CA ALA A 43 13.60 10.09 -4.73
C ALA A 43 14.57 11.08 -5.41
N ARG A 44 14.66 11.04 -6.74
CA ARG A 44 15.53 11.91 -7.53
C ARG A 44 14.98 13.34 -7.58
N ILE A 45 15.74 14.28 -7.02
CA ILE A 45 15.36 15.70 -6.95
C ILE A 45 15.07 16.28 -8.35
N ALA A 46 15.83 15.86 -9.36
CA ALA A 46 15.67 16.32 -10.75
C ALA A 46 14.25 16.05 -11.31
N ASP A 47 13.61 14.94 -10.94
CA ASP A 47 12.28 14.59 -11.46
C ASP A 47 11.17 15.44 -10.83
N ARG A 48 11.40 15.94 -9.61
CA ARG A 48 10.51 16.86 -8.86
C ARG A 48 10.60 18.33 -9.30
N GLU A 49 11.56 18.67 -10.16
CA GLU A 49 11.75 20.04 -10.63
C GLU A 49 10.83 20.40 -11.80
N THR A 50 10.30 21.62 -11.78
CA THR A 50 9.53 22.21 -12.89
C THR A 50 10.41 22.45 -14.12
N ASP A 51 9.82 22.54 -15.31
CA ASP A 51 10.60 22.76 -16.55
C ASP A 51 11.40 24.07 -16.54
N TYR A 52 10.97 25.08 -15.77
CA TYR A 52 11.75 26.30 -15.55
C TYR A 52 13.00 26.05 -14.69
N GLN A 53 12.92 25.14 -13.72
CA GLN A 53 14.05 24.72 -12.89
C GLN A 53 14.97 23.76 -13.66
N LYS A 54 14.42 22.78 -14.40
CA LYS A 54 15.19 21.83 -15.22
C LYS A 54 16.11 22.51 -16.24
N ARG A 55 15.69 23.66 -16.79
CA ARG A 55 16.54 24.55 -17.63
C ARG A 55 17.85 25.02 -16.97
N ARG A 56 18.07 24.83 -15.67
CA ARG A 56 19.37 25.07 -15.01
C ARG A 56 20.39 23.94 -15.21
N PHE A 57 19.97 22.79 -15.73
CA PHE A 57 20.83 21.69 -16.17
C PHE A 57 21.09 21.79 -17.68
N ASP A 58 20.09 22.19 -18.46
CA ASP A 58 20.26 22.46 -19.90
C ASP A 58 21.18 23.67 -20.15
N ARG A 59 21.11 24.67 -19.26
CA ARG A 59 22.12 25.72 -19.16
C ARG A 59 23.38 25.13 -18.54
N GLY A 60 24.44 25.04 -19.36
CA GLY A 60 25.79 24.80 -18.88
C GLY A 60 26.23 25.80 -17.79
N PRO A 61 27.36 25.54 -17.11
CA PRO A 61 27.80 26.30 -15.93
C PRO A 61 27.74 27.82 -16.16
N LEU A 62 27.17 28.54 -15.19
CA LEU A 62 27.01 29.99 -15.27
C LEU A 62 28.38 30.65 -15.47
N THR A 63 28.57 31.18 -16.68
CA THR A 63 29.86 31.55 -17.30
C THR A 63 30.79 30.36 -17.61
N PRO A 64 31.14 30.11 -18.89
CA PRO A 64 32.41 29.44 -19.18
C PRO A 64 33.56 30.34 -18.69
N THR A 65 34.64 29.73 -18.21
CA THR A 65 35.81 30.45 -17.68
C THR A 65 36.44 31.34 -18.75
N ARG A 66 36.25 32.65 -18.61
CA ARG A 66 36.90 33.66 -19.46
C ARG A 66 38.41 33.62 -19.24
N ALA A 67 39.19 33.62 -20.31
CA ALA A 67 40.60 33.94 -20.25
C ALA A 67 40.80 35.40 -19.80
N ASP A 68 41.54 35.61 -18.71
CA ASP A 68 41.91 36.94 -18.20
C ASP A 68 43.09 37.49 -19.02
N PRO A 69 42.95 38.64 -19.73
CA PRO A 69 44.03 39.22 -20.52
C PRO A 69 45.24 39.72 -19.71
N PHE A 70 45.13 39.83 -18.38
CA PHE A 70 46.14 40.47 -17.53
C PHE A 70 46.79 39.53 -16.49
N ALA A 71 46.52 38.22 -16.54
CA ALA A 71 47.06 37.20 -15.63
C ALA A 71 48.56 36.90 -15.84
N ALA A 72 49.42 37.87 -15.56
CA ALA A 72 50.87 37.79 -15.76
C ALA A 72 51.62 37.01 -14.65
N ASN A 73 51.35 35.72 -14.48
CA ASN A 73 52.24 34.81 -13.76
C ASN A 73 52.13 33.35 -14.26
N LYS A 74 53.28 32.70 -14.45
CA LYS A 74 53.36 31.27 -14.85
C LYS A 74 53.29 30.36 -13.62
N HIS A 75 52.96 29.08 -13.88
CA HIS A 75 53.05 27.90 -12.97
C HIS A 75 51.76 27.29 -12.39
N ALA A 76 50.66 27.26 -13.16
CA ALA A 76 49.72 26.13 -13.18
C ALA A 76 49.01 26.06 -14.54
N GLY A 77 48.80 24.86 -15.10
CA GLY A 77 48.29 24.70 -16.46
C GLY A 77 46.76 24.63 -16.55
N VAL A 78 46.12 25.73 -16.95
CA VAL A 78 44.74 25.75 -17.46
C VAL A 78 44.75 26.59 -18.74
N THR A 79 44.53 25.95 -19.89
CA THR A 79 44.71 26.57 -21.23
C THR A 79 43.47 26.52 -22.12
N ASP A 80 42.32 26.11 -21.57
CA ASP A 80 41.05 26.04 -22.29
C ASP A 80 40.02 26.97 -21.63
N GLY A 81 39.75 28.10 -22.29
CA GLY A 81 38.76 29.09 -21.90
C GLY A 81 38.26 29.83 -23.14
N ALA A 82 36.96 29.72 -23.44
CA ALA A 82 36.40 30.15 -24.72
C ALA A 82 36.56 31.66 -24.97
N THR A 83 36.93 32.02 -26.20
CA THR A 83 37.15 33.41 -26.61
C THR A 83 35.82 34.16 -26.68
N TYR A 84 35.81 35.46 -26.37
CA TYR A 84 34.59 36.30 -26.45
C TYR A 84 33.86 36.19 -27.80
N ARG A 85 34.60 36.05 -28.89
CA ARG A 85 34.05 35.84 -30.24
C ARG A 85 33.29 34.52 -30.40
N GLU A 86 33.79 33.45 -29.80
CA GLU A 86 33.19 32.10 -29.86
C GLU A 86 31.91 32.05 -29.02
N VAL A 87 31.91 32.72 -27.86
CA VAL A 87 30.72 32.87 -27.00
C VAL A 87 29.61 33.68 -27.72
N MET A 88 29.97 34.76 -28.43
CA MET A 88 29.03 35.48 -29.30
C MET A 88 28.48 34.59 -30.42
N GLN A 89 29.34 33.86 -31.12
CA GLN A 89 28.93 32.97 -32.21
C GLN A 89 28.02 31.84 -31.73
N LEU A 90 28.25 31.28 -30.53
CA LEU A 90 27.34 30.32 -29.89
C LEU A 90 25.98 30.93 -29.56
N GLN A 91 25.93 32.13 -28.95
CA GLN A 91 24.66 32.79 -28.65
C GLN A 91 23.86 33.19 -29.88
N ASP A 92 24.51 33.50 -31.00
CA ASP A 92 23.84 33.77 -32.26
C ASP A 92 23.34 32.45 -32.90
N LEU A 93 24.10 31.35 -32.81
CA LEU A 93 23.68 30.01 -33.21
C LEU A 93 22.45 29.51 -32.42
N GLU A 94 22.48 29.59 -31.08
CA GLU A 94 21.34 29.25 -30.22
C GLU A 94 20.08 30.05 -30.60
N ARG A 95 20.25 31.33 -30.96
CA ARG A 95 19.15 32.21 -31.37
C ARG A 95 18.62 31.87 -32.77
N GLU A 96 19.46 31.43 -33.68
CA GLU A 96 19.03 30.88 -34.98
C GLU A 96 18.35 29.52 -34.80
N GLU A 97 18.84 28.62 -33.93
CA GLU A 97 18.19 27.35 -33.62
C GLU A 97 16.80 27.54 -32.98
N GLU A 98 16.65 28.46 -32.01
CA GLU A 98 15.32 28.79 -31.46
C GLU A 98 14.38 29.34 -32.55
N ARG A 99 14.89 30.19 -33.44
CA ARG A 99 14.12 30.75 -34.56
C ARG A 99 13.70 29.66 -35.55
N VAL A 100 14.61 28.73 -35.88
CA VAL A 100 14.33 27.61 -36.78
C VAL A 100 13.34 26.62 -36.13
N LYS A 101 13.48 26.31 -34.83
CA LYS A 101 12.49 25.51 -34.08
C LYS A 101 11.11 26.17 -34.09
N LYS A 102 11.03 27.50 -33.89
CA LYS A 102 9.75 28.25 -34.00
C LYS A 102 9.17 28.18 -35.42
N LEU A 103 9.97 28.40 -36.46
CA LEU A 103 9.52 28.30 -37.86
C LEU A 103 9.09 26.87 -38.26
N ILE A 104 9.73 25.83 -37.71
CA ILE A 104 9.33 24.43 -37.90
C ILE A 104 8.00 24.18 -37.17
N ALA A 105 7.86 24.62 -35.92
CA ALA A 105 6.61 24.49 -35.16
C ALA A 105 5.45 25.25 -35.82
N GLU A 106 5.68 26.49 -36.28
CA GLU A 106 4.69 27.30 -37.01
C GLU A 106 4.25 26.64 -38.33
N LYS A 107 5.19 26.03 -39.08
CA LYS A 107 4.85 25.22 -40.27
C LYS A 107 4.04 23.97 -39.91
N GLN A 108 4.40 23.28 -38.82
CA GLN A 108 3.65 22.12 -38.33
C GLN A 108 2.23 22.50 -37.86
N THR A 109 2.05 23.65 -37.19
CA THR A 109 0.70 24.14 -36.80
C THR A 109 -0.11 24.65 -37.98
N ASN A 110 0.53 25.13 -39.04
CA ASN A 110 -0.15 25.58 -40.27
C ASN A 110 -0.47 24.42 -41.24
N GLY A 111 -0.08 23.18 -40.92
CA GLY A 111 -0.48 21.96 -41.66
C GLY A 111 0.19 21.74 -43.02
N ASP A 112 1.19 22.56 -43.39
CA ASP A 112 1.81 22.53 -44.72
C ASP A 112 3.00 21.54 -44.77
N THR A 113 2.67 20.24 -44.71
CA THR A 113 3.64 19.13 -44.76
C THR A 113 3.50 18.34 -46.06
N VAL A 114 4.20 18.78 -47.11
CA VAL A 114 4.43 17.96 -48.30
C VAL A 114 5.36 16.80 -47.94
N GLU A 115 4.95 15.55 -48.23
CA GLU A 115 5.80 14.36 -48.07
C GLU A 115 7.07 14.49 -48.93
N HIS A 116 8.26 14.52 -48.31
CA HIS A 116 9.48 14.19 -49.04
C HIS A 116 9.82 12.71 -48.84
N ARG A 117 9.36 11.88 -49.77
CA ARG A 117 9.77 10.47 -49.84
C ARG A 117 11.27 10.37 -50.16
N PRO A 118 12.03 9.44 -49.55
CA PRO A 118 13.41 9.19 -49.92
C PRO A 118 13.47 8.29 -51.16
N THR A 119 13.75 8.86 -52.32
CA THR A 119 13.90 8.12 -53.59
C THR A 119 15.24 8.40 -54.24
N LEU A 120 16.20 7.50 -54.07
CA LEU A 120 17.42 7.45 -54.87
C LEU A 120 17.88 6.01 -55.07
N LYS A 121 17.63 5.47 -56.27
CA LYS A 121 18.32 4.30 -56.82
C LYS A 121 18.22 4.34 -58.35
N GLU A 122 19.35 4.11 -59.02
CA GLU A 122 19.53 3.96 -60.47
C GLU A 122 18.98 5.07 -61.44
N GLU A 123 19.90 5.96 -61.83
CA GLU A 123 20.31 6.26 -63.23
C GLU A 123 19.28 6.50 -64.36
N ALA A 124 19.32 7.71 -64.94
CA ALA A 124 19.23 7.93 -66.39
C ALA A 124 19.85 9.30 -66.78
N ASP A 125 20.78 9.33 -67.74
CA ASP A 125 21.30 10.57 -68.35
C ASP A 125 20.29 11.20 -69.33
N LYS A 126 20.24 12.54 -69.43
CA LYS A 126 20.70 13.28 -70.65
C LYS A 126 20.40 14.79 -70.69
N GLU A 127 21.42 15.51 -71.16
CA GLU A 127 21.39 16.63 -72.14
C GLU A 127 20.44 17.84 -71.96
N ASN A 128 21.00 18.91 -71.35
CA ASN A 128 21.32 20.22 -71.95
C ASN A 128 20.35 21.02 -72.86
N ALA A 129 20.51 22.35 -72.76
CA ALA A 129 20.16 23.41 -73.73
C ALA A 129 18.67 23.81 -73.81
N ASP A 130 18.29 25.08 -74.11
CA ASP A 130 19.13 26.25 -74.44
C ASP A 130 18.56 27.62 -74.01
N ALA A 131 19.49 28.56 -73.80
CA ALA A 131 19.52 30.02 -74.05
C ALA A 131 18.40 31.00 -73.60
N GLY A 132 18.66 32.28 -73.27
CA GLY A 132 19.91 33.08 -73.11
C GLY A 132 19.66 34.20 -72.06
N SER A 133 20.61 34.97 -71.50
CA SER A 133 21.77 35.69 -72.07
C SER A 133 21.35 36.76 -73.10
N THR A 134 21.77 38.03 -73.07
CA THR A 134 22.73 38.84 -72.25
C THR A 134 22.07 40.20 -71.85
N VAL A 135 22.65 41.23 -71.18
CA VAL A 135 23.85 42.08 -71.47
C VAL A 135 24.37 42.78 -70.18
N GLU A 136 25.67 43.05 -70.21
CA GLU A 136 26.63 43.87 -69.41
C GLU A 136 26.13 45.23 -68.80
N ALA A 137 26.84 46.01 -67.93
CA ALA A 137 28.25 46.12 -67.47
C ALA A 137 28.33 46.96 -66.13
N THR A 138 29.43 47.39 -65.45
CA THR A 138 30.92 47.36 -65.60
C THR A 138 31.68 47.08 -64.27
N GLY A 139 31.96 48.09 -63.39
CA GLY A 139 32.40 47.93 -61.98
C GLY A 139 33.71 48.61 -61.50
N ARG A 140 34.84 47.88 -61.54
CA ARG A 140 36.24 48.23 -61.12
C ARG A 140 36.60 48.41 -59.62
N LYS A 141 37.44 47.47 -59.14
CA LYS A 141 38.70 47.64 -58.33
C LYS A 141 38.60 48.06 -56.83
N ARG A 142 39.50 47.63 -55.91
CA ARG A 142 40.74 46.79 -55.99
C ARG A 142 40.93 45.89 -54.72
N LYS A 143 42.15 45.38 -54.45
CA LYS A 143 42.48 44.30 -53.47
C LYS A 143 43.76 44.57 -52.65
N LYS A 144 43.72 44.45 -51.32
CA LYS A 144 44.87 44.26 -50.38
C LYS A 144 44.42 43.56 -49.07
N ARG A 145 45.17 42.62 -48.47
CA ARG A 145 46.31 41.81 -48.96
C ARG A 145 46.68 40.66 -48.00
N TRP A 146 46.72 39.43 -48.52
CA TRP A 146 47.76 38.36 -48.45
C TRP A 146 47.06 37.09 -49.00
N ASP A 147 47.47 36.36 -50.05
CA ASP A 147 48.79 35.93 -50.58
C ASP A 147 49.43 34.84 -49.67
N VAL A 148 49.99 33.69 -50.11
CA VAL A 148 50.01 32.96 -51.41
C VAL A 148 50.41 31.47 -51.14
N SER A 149 50.36 30.57 -52.14
CA SER A 149 50.72 29.13 -52.07
C SER A 149 52.15 28.79 -52.54
N SER A 150 52.52 27.47 -52.53
CA SER A 150 53.66 26.84 -53.26
C SER A 150 55.08 27.25 -52.79
N GLU A 151 56.21 26.54 -53.00
CA GLU A 151 56.65 25.30 -53.70
C GLU A 151 57.89 24.78 -52.89
N ALA A 152 58.35 23.52 -52.80
CA ALA A 152 58.45 22.35 -53.68
C ALA A 152 59.63 22.36 -54.70
N THR A 153 60.61 21.46 -54.51
CA THR A 153 61.76 21.15 -55.41
C THR A 153 62.28 19.71 -55.16
N PRO A 154 63.02 19.05 -56.09
CA PRO A 154 62.66 17.67 -56.44
C PRO A 154 63.78 16.58 -56.49
N THR A 155 63.32 15.33 -56.69
CA THR A 155 63.97 14.17 -57.37
C THR A 155 65.32 13.59 -56.89
N ALA A 156 65.22 12.39 -56.28
CA ALA A 156 65.96 11.14 -56.55
C ALA A 156 67.51 11.07 -56.51
N ASP A 157 68.04 10.13 -55.72
CA ASP A 157 68.76 8.95 -56.26
C ASP A 157 68.76 7.74 -55.27
N ALA A 158 69.45 6.65 -55.62
CA ALA A 158 69.51 5.33 -54.94
C ALA A 158 70.20 5.34 -53.52
N ALA A 159 70.20 4.28 -52.68
CA ALA A 159 70.07 2.83 -52.93
C ALA A 159 69.70 2.00 -51.66
N ASP A 160 69.29 0.73 -51.87
CA ASP A 160 69.21 -0.41 -50.91
C ASP A 160 68.31 -0.24 -49.63
N VAL A 161 67.64 -1.26 -49.06
CA VAL A 161 67.71 -2.74 -49.21
C VAL A 161 66.32 -3.37 -49.32
N LYS A 162 66.14 -4.29 -50.30
CA LYS A 162 65.11 -5.37 -50.44
C LYS A 162 63.62 -5.01 -50.13
N LYS A 163 62.75 -4.89 -51.15
CA LYS A 163 61.99 -6.01 -51.81
C LYS A 163 61.01 -6.75 -50.86
N ARG A 164 59.73 -6.99 -51.21
CA ARG A 164 58.88 -6.51 -52.34
C ARG A 164 57.42 -6.90 -52.03
N SER A 165 56.44 -6.31 -52.72
CA SER A 165 55.05 -6.82 -52.77
C SER A 165 54.88 -7.91 -53.83
N ARG A 166 53.82 -8.75 -53.71
CA ARG A 166 52.62 -8.70 -54.59
C ARG A 166 51.90 -10.07 -54.78
N TRP A 167 50.67 -10.14 -54.26
CA TRP A 167 49.46 -10.88 -54.74
C TRP A 167 49.40 -12.43 -54.77
N ASP A 168 48.14 -12.86 -54.65
CA ASP A 168 47.46 -14.09 -55.08
C ASP A 168 47.55 -15.41 -54.27
N GLN A 169 46.34 -15.99 -54.13
CA GLN A 169 45.95 -17.35 -53.72
C GLN A 169 46.15 -17.79 -52.25
N ALA A 170 45.21 -18.63 -51.81
CA ALA A 170 45.27 -19.40 -50.56
C ALA A 170 45.48 -20.88 -50.90
N PRO A 171 46.20 -21.65 -50.05
CA PRO A 171 45.47 -22.55 -49.14
C PRO A 171 46.13 -22.72 -47.75
N ALA A 172 45.55 -23.60 -46.92
CA ALA A 172 46.13 -24.17 -45.69
C ALA A 172 46.89 -25.50 -46.01
N PRO A 173 47.57 -26.21 -45.06
CA PRO A 173 47.67 -26.00 -43.60
C PRO A 173 49.11 -26.11 -43.00
N ASP A 174 49.17 -26.20 -41.65
CA ASP A 174 50.26 -26.67 -40.78
C ASP A 174 51.63 -25.95 -40.70
N GLY A 175 52.19 -25.92 -39.48
CA GLY A 175 53.59 -25.53 -39.20
C GLY A 175 53.76 -24.34 -38.24
N ALA A 176 54.16 -24.60 -37.00
CA ALA A 176 54.58 -23.60 -35.98
C ALA A 176 56.12 -23.69 -35.74
N PRO A 177 56.79 -22.82 -34.93
CA PRO A 177 56.26 -21.76 -34.06
C PRO A 177 57.03 -20.41 -33.97
N ALA A 178 56.44 -19.46 -33.23
CA ALA A 178 57.09 -18.40 -32.43
C ALA A 178 57.77 -17.18 -33.15
N PRO A 179 58.03 -16.06 -32.43
CA PRO A 179 57.14 -15.37 -31.48
C PRO A 179 57.05 -13.84 -31.72
N THR A 180 55.94 -13.21 -31.30
CA THR A 180 55.85 -11.74 -31.16
C THR A 180 55.34 -11.33 -29.77
N LYS A 181 55.85 -10.20 -29.24
CA LYS A 181 55.47 -9.66 -27.93
C LYS A 181 54.25 -8.73 -28.08
N ARG A 182 53.29 -8.80 -27.14
CA ARG A 182 52.12 -7.90 -27.06
C ARG A 182 52.00 -7.23 -25.69
N SER A 183 51.05 -6.30 -25.61
CA SER A 183 50.83 -5.28 -24.58
C SER A 183 50.95 -5.73 -23.11
N ARG A 184 51.45 -4.83 -22.27
CA ARG A 184 51.14 -4.82 -20.83
C ARG A 184 49.67 -4.42 -20.64
N TRP A 185 48.87 -5.30 -20.04
CA TRP A 185 47.98 -4.99 -18.90
C TRP A 185 47.25 -6.24 -18.36
N ASP A 186 47.21 -7.34 -19.11
CA ASP A 186 46.80 -8.66 -18.60
C ASP A 186 48.01 -9.46 -18.08
N GLN A 187 48.26 -9.45 -16.77
CA GLN A 187 49.11 -10.46 -16.09
C GLN A 187 48.61 -10.76 -14.68
N ALA A 188 47.94 -11.90 -14.51
CA ALA A 188 47.98 -12.64 -13.26
C ALA A 188 49.30 -13.44 -13.19
N PRO A 189 49.92 -13.61 -12.01
CA PRO A 189 51.14 -14.40 -11.88
C PRO A 189 50.83 -15.91 -11.94
N ALA A 190 51.26 -16.56 -13.02
CA ALA A 190 51.24 -18.02 -13.15
C ALA A 190 52.65 -18.61 -12.97
N LEU A 191 52.75 -19.75 -12.27
CA LEU A 191 53.88 -20.70 -12.21
C LEU A 191 53.30 -22.06 -11.70
N PRO A 192 53.87 -23.22 -12.08
CA PRO A 192 53.26 -23.94 -13.19
C PRO A 192 52.83 -25.40 -12.89
N SER A 193 52.21 -26.01 -13.90
CA SER A 193 51.54 -27.32 -13.89
C SER A 193 52.45 -28.55 -13.89
N ALA A 194 51.99 -29.61 -13.21
CA ALA A 194 52.12 -31.00 -13.69
C ALA A 194 50.96 -31.88 -13.14
N THR A 195 50.21 -32.53 -14.03
CA THR A 195 49.15 -33.52 -13.72
C THR A 195 49.74 -34.95 -13.71
N PRO A 196 49.20 -35.92 -12.95
CA PRO A 196 48.12 -36.75 -13.50
C PRO A 196 47.08 -37.31 -12.48
N LEU A 197 46.13 -38.07 -13.02
CA LEU A 197 45.12 -38.91 -12.35
C LEU A 197 45.71 -39.87 -11.30
N GLY A 198 44.93 -40.25 -10.28
CA GLY A 198 45.23 -41.40 -9.43
C GLY A 198 44.22 -41.65 -8.30
N ASN A 199 43.77 -42.90 -8.14
CA ASN A 199 42.74 -43.32 -7.19
C ASN A 199 43.34 -43.87 -5.87
N ALA A 200 42.58 -43.76 -4.77
CA ALA A 200 42.52 -44.67 -3.60
C ALA A 200 43.73 -44.87 -2.64
N GLY A 201 43.42 -44.81 -1.32
CA GLY A 201 43.90 -45.79 -0.33
C GLY A 201 44.74 -45.28 0.86
N LEU A 202 44.52 -45.92 2.04
CA LEU A 202 45.32 -45.86 3.29
C LEU A 202 45.29 -44.48 4.02
N ALA A 203 44.72 -44.29 5.23
CA ALA A 203 44.77 -45.02 6.51
C ALA A 203 46.22 -45.07 7.07
N THR A 204 46.57 -44.53 8.25
CA THR A 204 45.98 -44.57 9.62
C THR A 204 46.72 -43.55 10.54
N PRO A 205 46.53 -43.48 11.88
CA PRO A 205 45.32 -43.58 12.73
C PRO A 205 45.15 -42.34 13.67
N MET A 206 44.06 -42.31 14.43
CA MET A 206 43.79 -41.33 15.50
C MET A 206 44.44 -41.75 16.84
N HIS A 207 45.05 -40.83 17.59
CA HIS A 207 45.68 -41.14 18.90
C HIS A 207 44.72 -40.89 20.08
N PRO A 208 44.37 -41.91 20.89
CA PRO A 208 43.33 -41.80 21.91
C PRO A 208 43.86 -41.35 23.28
N SER A 209 44.25 -40.07 23.40
CA SER A 209 44.67 -39.49 24.69
C SER A 209 44.24 -38.03 24.79
N GLN A 210 43.60 -37.64 25.90
CA GLN A 210 43.02 -36.32 26.21
C GLN A 210 41.59 -36.06 25.70
N MET A 211 40.67 -36.96 26.07
CA MET A 211 39.32 -36.50 26.45
C MET A 211 39.33 -35.98 27.89
N ALA A 212 38.41 -35.05 28.17
CA ALA A 212 38.02 -34.58 29.51
C ALA A 212 39.09 -33.90 30.38
N GLN A 213 39.14 -32.56 30.30
CA GLN A 213 39.10 -31.76 31.53
C GLN A 213 38.22 -30.53 31.32
N VAL A 214 37.27 -30.31 32.23
CA VAL A 214 36.43 -29.10 32.26
C VAL A 214 37.19 -28.03 33.03
N SER A 215 37.29 -26.82 32.49
CA SER A 215 37.79 -25.66 33.23
C SER A 215 36.91 -24.43 32.96
N PHE A 216 36.91 -23.52 33.92
CA PHE A 216 36.02 -22.37 34.04
C PHE A 216 36.85 -21.08 33.94
N GLY A 217 36.25 -20.00 33.43
CA GLY A 217 36.90 -18.69 33.31
C GLY A 217 37.48 -18.38 31.92
N ALA A 218 37.60 -17.10 31.63
CA ALA A 218 38.19 -16.59 30.40
C ALA A 218 39.54 -15.93 30.71
N ASP A 219 40.53 -16.09 29.82
CA ASP A 219 41.41 -14.99 29.42
C ASP A 219 42.36 -15.39 28.27
N VAL A 220 42.23 -14.71 27.13
CA VAL A 220 43.26 -14.69 26.06
C VAL A 220 43.63 -13.24 25.69
N THR A 221 43.03 -12.27 26.38
CA THR A 221 43.17 -10.82 26.17
C THR A 221 44.27 -10.19 27.03
N GLY A 222 44.54 -10.72 28.23
CA GLY A 222 45.44 -10.11 29.23
C GLY A 222 46.93 -10.00 28.87
N ARG A 223 47.40 -10.50 27.71
CA ARG A 223 48.84 -10.43 27.33
C ARG A 223 49.28 -9.15 26.61
N ASN A 224 48.35 -8.33 26.12
CA ASN A 224 48.63 -7.08 25.39
C ASN A 224 47.72 -5.92 25.87
N ALA A 225 47.31 -5.93 27.14
CA ALA A 225 46.60 -4.80 27.75
C ALA A 225 47.60 -3.67 28.09
N SER A 226 47.22 -2.42 27.85
CA SER A 226 47.96 -1.25 28.35
C SER A 226 47.72 -1.08 29.85
N TRP A 227 48.77 -0.91 30.63
CA TRP A 227 48.67 -0.57 32.06
C TRP A 227 48.04 0.80 32.25
N SER A 228 47.38 0.98 33.39
CA SER A 228 46.90 2.27 33.87
C SER A 228 48.00 3.08 34.58
N ASP A 229 47.81 4.39 34.69
CA ASP A 229 48.78 5.27 35.36
C ASP A 229 48.93 4.92 36.86
N GLU A 230 47.85 4.47 37.51
CA GLU A 230 47.87 3.97 38.90
C GLU A 230 48.72 2.69 39.06
N GLU A 231 48.75 1.81 38.06
CA GLU A 231 49.62 0.62 38.05
C GLU A 231 51.09 0.97 37.74
N LEU A 232 51.35 2.04 36.99
CA LEU A 232 52.68 2.54 36.69
C LEU A 232 53.33 3.22 37.91
N ASP A 233 52.59 4.07 38.63
CA ASP A 233 53.06 4.74 39.86
C ASP A 233 53.35 3.72 40.98
N MET A 234 52.66 2.58 41.03
CA MET A 234 53.00 1.48 41.96
C MET A 234 54.30 0.74 41.62
N MET A 235 54.87 0.90 40.42
CA MET A 235 56.10 0.23 39.98
C MET A 235 57.32 1.16 39.84
N LEU A 236 57.13 2.47 39.95
CA LEU A 236 58.21 3.46 39.91
C LEU A 236 58.68 3.84 41.34
N PRO A 237 60.00 3.97 41.59
CA PRO A 237 60.49 4.48 42.88
C PRO A 237 59.99 5.91 43.14
N THR A 238 59.51 6.18 44.34
CA THR A 238 58.87 7.46 44.74
C THR A 238 59.83 8.66 44.85
N GLU A 239 61.13 8.47 44.65
CA GLU A 239 62.14 9.53 44.65
C GLU A 239 62.93 9.52 43.33
N GLY A 240 62.93 10.66 42.62
CA GLY A 240 63.80 10.89 41.46
C GLY A 240 63.11 11.09 40.10
N TYR A 241 61.80 10.88 40.00
CA TYR A 241 61.03 11.01 38.74
C TYR A 241 60.04 12.17 38.79
N THR A 242 59.86 12.86 37.67
CA THR A 242 58.83 13.89 37.46
C THR A 242 58.11 13.68 36.14
N VAL A 243 56.78 13.75 36.16
CA VAL A 243 55.95 13.62 34.95
C VAL A 243 56.06 14.91 34.13
N LEU A 244 56.36 14.77 32.83
CA LEU A 244 56.45 15.88 31.88
C LEU A 244 55.12 16.10 31.16
N GLU A 245 54.63 17.33 31.15
CA GLU A 245 53.48 17.70 30.31
C GLU A 245 53.85 17.59 28.81
N PRO A 246 52.98 17.00 27.97
CA PRO A 246 53.23 16.90 26.54
C PRO A 246 53.15 18.29 25.87
N PRO A 247 54.02 18.61 24.89
CA PRO A 247 54.00 19.91 24.22
C PRO A 247 52.65 20.21 23.53
N PRO A 248 52.20 21.49 23.53
CA PRO A 248 50.92 21.87 22.94
C PRO A 248 50.86 21.51 21.46
N GLY A 249 50.01 20.53 21.12
CA GLY A 249 49.87 19.97 19.78
C GLY A 249 50.16 18.47 19.68
N TYR A 250 50.73 17.83 20.71
CA TYR A 250 50.92 16.38 20.72
C TYR A 250 49.63 15.63 21.04
N ALA A 251 49.06 14.93 20.06
CA ALA A 251 47.96 13.98 20.25
C ALA A 251 48.51 12.54 20.23
N PRO A 252 48.32 11.73 21.29
CA PRO A 252 48.83 10.37 21.34
C PRO A 252 48.12 9.49 20.31
N ILE A 253 48.90 8.79 19.48
CA ILE A 253 48.39 7.87 18.47
C ILE A 253 47.84 6.62 19.17
N ARG A 254 46.55 6.63 19.52
CA ARG A 254 45.84 5.42 19.91
C ARG A 254 45.87 4.45 18.71
N PRO A 255 46.51 3.27 18.81
CA PRO A 255 46.46 2.30 17.72
C PRO A 255 45.00 1.85 17.60
N VAL A 256 44.37 2.17 16.47
CA VAL A 256 43.02 1.68 16.17
C VAL A 256 43.07 0.17 16.24
N ALA A 257 42.34 -0.40 17.19
CA ALA A 257 42.14 -1.84 17.31
C ALA A 257 41.37 -2.32 16.08
N ARG A 258 42.10 -2.56 14.99
CA ARG A 258 41.63 -3.32 13.84
C ARG A 258 41.14 -4.64 14.40
N LYS A 259 39.82 -4.80 14.50
CA LYS A 259 39.20 -6.11 14.73
C LYS A 259 39.81 -7.03 13.68
N ALA A 260 40.64 -7.98 14.13
CA ALA A 260 41.03 -9.08 13.29
C ALA A 260 39.72 -9.78 12.92
N VAL A 261 39.26 -9.57 11.68
CA VAL A 261 38.14 -10.33 11.14
C VAL A 261 38.59 -11.77 11.19
N ALA A 262 38.00 -12.54 12.11
CA ALA A 262 38.31 -13.94 12.24
C ALA A 262 38.05 -14.58 10.88
N THR A 263 39.09 -15.17 10.28
CA THR A 263 38.95 -16.01 9.09
C THR A 263 37.86 -17.03 9.41
N PRO A 264 36.77 -17.15 8.61
CA PRO A 264 35.69 -18.06 8.94
C PRO A 264 36.21 -19.50 8.97
N ALA A 265 36.45 -20.02 10.18
CA ALA A 265 36.77 -21.42 10.36
C ALA A 265 35.59 -22.24 9.84
N THR A 266 35.86 -23.19 8.94
CA THR A 266 34.85 -23.95 8.22
C THR A 266 34.07 -24.88 9.15
N ALA A 267 33.03 -24.35 9.80
CA ALA A 267 32.04 -25.15 10.49
C ALA A 267 31.33 -26.08 9.49
N SER A 268 31.17 -27.35 9.88
CA SER A 268 30.68 -28.42 9.01
C SER A 268 29.24 -28.19 8.52
N ALA A 269 28.97 -28.64 7.29
CA ALA A 269 27.67 -28.46 6.66
C ALA A 269 26.57 -29.32 7.30
N SER A 270 25.49 -28.68 7.77
CA SER A 270 24.20 -29.34 8.05
C SER A 270 22.98 -28.39 8.05
N ALA A 271 23.09 -27.17 7.52
CA ALA A 271 21.96 -26.27 7.26
C ALA A 271 22.19 -25.46 5.98
N GLY A 272 21.28 -25.57 5.02
CA GLY A 272 21.33 -24.81 3.76
C GLY A 272 20.55 -23.50 3.82
N ILE A 273 20.91 -22.56 2.93
CA ILE A 273 20.17 -21.33 2.63
C ILE A 273 20.17 -20.28 3.76
N GLY A 274 21.36 -19.71 4.04
CA GLY A 274 21.49 -18.33 4.48
C GLY A 274 21.95 -17.47 3.30
N GLY A 275 21.07 -16.62 2.75
CA GLY A 275 21.40 -15.80 1.58
C GLY A 275 22.26 -14.58 1.93
N PHE A 276 23.23 -14.25 1.08
CA PHE A 276 23.90 -12.93 1.14
C PHE A 276 22.86 -11.83 0.91
N MET A 277 22.62 -10.99 1.91
CA MET A 277 22.12 -9.63 1.64
C MET A 277 23.26 -8.84 1.03
N MET A 278 23.14 -8.54 -0.26
CA MET A 278 24.02 -7.63 -0.94
C MET A 278 23.64 -6.21 -0.48
N GLN A 279 24.35 -5.67 0.51
CA GLN A 279 24.29 -4.24 0.77
C GLN A 279 24.69 -3.53 -0.52
N GLU A 280 23.93 -2.52 -0.93
CA GLU A 280 24.35 -1.65 -2.03
C GLU A 280 25.72 -1.05 -1.70
N PRO A 281 26.62 -0.92 -2.68
CA PRO A 281 27.93 -0.31 -2.45
C PRO A 281 27.74 1.19 -2.16
N GLU A 282 27.80 1.57 -0.87
CA GLU A 282 27.70 2.98 -0.45
C GLU A 282 28.65 3.85 -1.28
N ASN A 283 28.08 4.87 -1.90
CA ASN A 283 28.77 5.68 -2.90
C ASN A 283 29.91 6.47 -2.23
N PRO A 284 31.20 6.16 -2.48
CA PRO A 284 32.32 6.54 -1.61
C PRO A 284 32.68 8.04 -1.62
N ARG A 285 31.83 8.89 -2.22
CA ARG A 285 31.92 10.36 -2.19
C ARG A 285 31.23 10.99 -0.97
N MET A 286 30.49 10.24 -0.16
CA MET A 286 29.83 10.75 1.06
C MET A 286 30.71 10.71 2.33
N LEU A 287 32.00 10.40 2.22
CA LEU A 287 32.92 10.29 3.37
C LEU A 287 33.38 11.65 3.96
N GLY A 288 32.53 12.68 3.88
CA GLY A 288 32.77 14.03 4.38
C GLY A 288 31.97 14.33 5.65
N LYS A 289 32.60 14.12 6.81
CA LYS A 289 31.98 14.22 8.16
C LYS A 289 30.77 13.31 8.39
N GLN A 290 31.04 12.02 8.63
CA GLN A 290 30.12 11.25 9.47
C GLN A 290 30.10 11.87 10.88
N LEU A 291 28.91 12.21 11.36
CA LEU A 291 28.68 12.65 12.74
C LEU A 291 28.67 11.42 13.67
N PRO A 292 29.05 11.55 14.96
CA PRO A 292 28.97 10.44 15.91
C PRO A 292 27.52 9.91 16.04
N THR A 293 27.34 8.60 15.83
CA THR A 293 26.05 7.91 16.06
C THR A 293 25.81 7.63 17.54
N ASP A 294 26.86 7.48 18.33
CA ASP A 294 26.81 7.37 19.78
C ASP A 294 26.82 8.78 20.42
N ILE A 295 25.69 9.14 21.04
CA ILE A 295 25.50 10.44 21.71
C ILE A 295 25.31 10.19 23.22
N PRO A 296 26.00 10.95 24.11
CA PRO A 296 25.94 10.74 25.56
C PRO A 296 24.51 10.65 26.14
N GLY A 297 24.20 9.52 26.77
CA GLY A 297 22.88 9.19 27.34
C GLY A 297 21.80 8.80 26.31
N VAL A 298 22.11 8.89 25.01
CA VAL A 298 21.28 8.35 23.92
C VAL A 298 21.66 6.89 23.67
N GLY A 299 22.96 6.62 23.54
CA GLY A 299 23.48 5.38 22.97
C GLY A 299 23.42 5.38 21.44
N ASP A 300 24.00 4.34 20.82
CA ASP A 300 24.16 4.23 19.37
C ASP A 300 22.82 4.33 18.60
N LEU A 301 22.75 5.31 17.68
CA LEU A 301 21.61 5.59 16.81
C LEU A 301 21.75 4.91 15.44
N GLN A 302 20.64 4.70 14.73
CA GLN A 302 20.71 4.16 13.36
C GLN A 302 21.39 5.13 12.38
N PHE A 303 21.23 6.44 12.63
CA PHE A 303 21.88 7.53 11.93
C PHE A 303 21.73 8.83 12.74
N PHE A 304 22.53 9.84 12.43
CA PHE A 304 22.35 11.21 12.92
C PHE A 304 22.59 12.19 11.77
N LYS A 305 21.56 12.92 11.34
CA LYS A 305 21.61 13.83 10.19
C LYS A 305 22.34 15.12 10.59
N ALA A 306 22.96 15.82 9.63
CA ALA A 306 23.54 17.14 9.89
C ALA A 306 22.50 18.18 10.34
N GLU A 307 21.24 17.97 9.94
CA GLU A 307 20.07 18.76 10.33
C GLU A 307 19.69 18.51 11.79
N ASP A 308 19.78 17.25 12.27
CA ASP A 308 19.51 16.89 13.67
C ASP A 308 20.46 17.63 14.64
N MET A 309 21.68 17.92 14.23
CA MET A 309 22.64 18.72 15.02
C MET A 309 22.11 20.12 15.37
N THR A 310 21.21 20.69 14.55
CA THR A 310 20.65 22.04 14.79
C THR A 310 19.63 22.07 15.94
N TYR A 311 18.90 20.98 16.16
CA TYR A 311 17.91 20.85 17.24
C TYR A 311 18.46 20.11 18.46
N PHE A 312 19.29 19.08 18.24
CA PHE A 312 19.80 18.19 19.28
C PHE A 312 21.25 18.48 19.71
N GLY A 313 21.90 19.52 19.15
CA GLY A 313 23.28 19.89 19.49
C GLY A 313 23.56 20.06 20.99
N LYS A 314 22.55 20.55 21.76
CA LYS A 314 22.55 20.63 23.24
C LYS A 314 22.88 19.31 23.96
N LEU A 315 22.82 18.16 23.28
CA LEU A 315 23.16 16.82 23.79
C LEU A 315 24.62 16.41 23.52
N VAL A 316 25.29 17.06 22.57
CA VAL A 316 26.65 16.75 22.11
C VAL A 316 27.70 17.58 22.87
N ASP A 317 27.31 18.75 23.40
CA ASP A 317 28.19 19.72 24.09
C ASP A 317 28.90 19.21 25.36
N GLY A 318 28.64 17.98 25.81
CA GLY A 318 29.38 17.31 26.90
C GLY A 318 29.24 17.89 28.32
N ALA A 319 28.60 19.06 28.49
CA ALA A 319 28.49 19.74 29.79
C ALA A 319 27.79 18.90 30.87
N ASP A 320 28.38 18.86 32.08
CA ASP A 320 27.97 18.06 33.23
C ASP A 320 26.50 18.28 33.64
N GLU A 321 25.75 17.20 33.80
CA GLU A 321 24.33 17.21 34.18
C GLU A 321 24.10 17.67 35.63
N ASN A 322 25.11 17.55 36.50
CA ASN A 322 25.01 17.92 37.92
C ASN A 322 25.05 19.45 38.15
N ALA A 323 25.55 20.22 37.19
CA ALA A 323 25.69 21.68 37.28
C ALA A 323 24.50 22.45 36.67
N LEU A 324 23.52 21.77 36.07
CA LEU A 324 22.41 22.39 35.33
C LEU A 324 21.14 22.56 36.15
N SER A 325 20.27 23.47 35.71
CA SER A 325 18.95 23.62 36.31
C SER A 325 18.04 22.41 36.05
N VAL A 326 17.06 22.21 36.94
CA VAL A 326 16.04 21.15 36.81
C VAL A 326 15.24 21.27 35.51
N GLU A 327 15.09 22.47 34.95
CA GLU A 327 14.37 22.70 33.70
C GLU A 327 15.22 22.34 32.47
N GLU A 328 16.51 22.69 32.45
CA GLU A 328 17.45 22.28 31.39
C GLU A 328 17.66 20.76 31.38
N LEU A 329 17.70 20.12 32.56
CA LEU A 329 17.78 18.66 32.69
C LEU A 329 16.51 17.99 32.15
N LYS A 330 15.32 18.59 32.36
CA LYS A 330 14.08 18.15 31.69
C LYS A 330 14.15 18.35 30.18
N GLU A 331 14.61 19.50 29.68
CA GLU A 331 14.78 19.73 28.23
C GLU A 331 15.70 18.68 27.60
N ARG A 332 16.89 18.46 28.17
CA ARG A 332 17.86 17.45 27.68
C ARG A 332 17.25 16.05 27.70
N LYS A 333 16.50 15.69 28.74
CA LYS A 333 15.80 14.39 28.83
C LYS A 333 14.70 14.24 27.78
N ILE A 334 13.96 15.31 27.47
CA ILE A 334 12.97 15.33 26.38
C ILE A 334 13.67 15.18 25.02
N MET A 335 14.70 15.98 24.74
CA MET A 335 15.49 15.90 23.51
C MET A 335 16.05 14.49 23.27
N ARG A 336 16.66 13.86 24.30
CA ARG A 336 17.14 12.46 24.22
C ARG A 336 16.03 11.47 23.86
N LEU A 337 14.82 11.66 24.37
CA LEU A 337 13.68 10.77 24.08
C LEU A 337 13.10 11.01 22.68
N LEU A 338 12.99 12.28 22.24
CA LEU A 338 12.54 12.63 20.89
C LEU A 338 13.51 12.09 19.83
N LEU A 339 14.82 12.22 20.04
CA LEU A 339 15.83 11.66 19.12
C LEU A 339 15.76 10.13 19.04
N LYS A 340 15.50 9.43 20.17
CA LYS A 340 15.22 7.98 20.18
C LYS A 340 13.91 7.60 19.48
N VAL A 341 12.97 8.53 19.32
CA VAL A 341 11.73 8.33 18.54
C VAL A 341 11.92 8.63 17.04
N LYS A 342 12.71 9.67 16.67
CA LYS A 342 13.06 9.99 15.26
C LYS A 342 14.01 8.94 14.67
N ASN A 343 15.21 8.79 15.24
CA ASN A 343 16.34 8.06 14.62
C ASN A 343 16.67 6.70 15.29
N GLY A 344 16.01 6.35 16.41
CA GLY A 344 16.30 5.10 17.13
C GLY A 344 15.80 3.84 16.40
N THR A 345 16.27 2.65 16.80
CA THR A 345 15.68 1.38 16.31
C THR A 345 14.22 1.22 16.78
N PRO A 346 13.37 0.41 16.11
CA PRO A 346 11.98 0.18 16.55
C PRO A 346 11.77 -0.13 18.05
N PRO A 347 12.59 -0.97 18.74
CA PRO A 347 12.48 -1.15 20.19
C PRO A 347 12.89 0.09 21.00
N MET A 348 13.87 0.88 20.54
CA MET A 348 14.22 2.16 21.15
C MET A 348 13.05 3.16 21.03
N ARG A 349 12.46 3.31 19.84
CA ARG A 349 11.28 4.16 19.60
C ARG A 349 10.12 3.77 20.52
N LYS A 350 9.79 2.48 20.60
CA LYS A 350 8.71 1.94 21.45
C LYS A 350 8.94 2.23 22.94
N THR A 351 10.18 2.14 23.40
CA THR A 351 10.56 2.38 24.80
C THR A 351 10.58 3.87 25.13
N ALA A 352 11.17 4.70 24.27
CA ALA A 352 11.22 6.15 24.44
C ALA A 352 9.82 6.79 24.36
N LEU A 353 8.96 6.33 23.44
CA LEU A 353 7.57 6.78 23.32
C LEU A 353 6.77 6.46 24.60
N ARG A 354 6.96 5.27 25.21
CA ARG A 354 6.36 4.95 26.52
C ARG A 354 6.89 5.88 27.63
N GLN A 355 8.21 6.11 27.68
CA GLN A 355 8.79 7.03 28.67
C GLN A 355 8.31 8.48 28.49
N LEU A 356 7.99 8.92 27.28
CA LEU A 356 7.33 10.20 27.01
C LEU A 356 5.87 10.20 27.49
N THR A 357 5.07 9.17 27.19
CA THR A 357 3.64 9.13 27.60
C THR A 357 3.45 9.07 29.10
N ASP A 358 4.28 8.29 29.78
CA ASP A 358 4.06 7.96 31.19
C ASP A 358 4.53 9.12 32.09
N ASN A 359 5.52 9.89 31.63
CA ASN A 359 6.06 11.06 32.34
C ASN A 359 5.58 12.41 31.78
N ALA A 360 4.67 12.45 30.80
CA ALA A 360 4.23 13.69 30.13
C ALA A 360 3.81 14.81 31.11
N ARG A 361 3.05 14.47 32.16
CA ARG A 361 2.64 15.42 33.22
C ARG A 361 3.80 15.92 34.09
N GLN A 362 4.91 15.18 34.20
CA GLN A 362 6.11 15.60 34.95
C GLN A 362 7.01 16.53 34.13
N PHE A 363 7.07 16.31 32.81
CA PHE A 363 7.77 17.17 31.86
C PHE A 363 7.07 18.52 31.69
N GLY A 364 5.74 18.52 31.54
CA GLY A 364 4.92 19.72 31.36
C GLY A 364 4.82 20.18 29.90
N ALA A 365 3.75 20.93 29.59
CA ALA A 365 3.39 21.28 28.21
C ALA A 365 4.47 22.13 27.49
N GLY A 366 5.01 23.15 28.16
CA GLY A 366 5.98 24.08 27.57
C GLY A 366 7.25 23.40 27.02
N PRO A 367 8.04 22.71 27.86
CA PRO A 367 9.24 22.01 27.41
C PRO A 367 8.99 20.95 26.33
N LEU A 368 7.81 20.30 26.33
CA LEU A 368 7.44 19.35 25.29
C LEU A 368 7.16 20.05 23.96
N PHE A 369 6.23 21.01 23.92
CA PHE A 369 5.86 21.68 22.65
C PHE A 369 6.94 22.60 22.09
N ASN A 370 7.75 23.24 22.95
CA ASN A 370 8.89 24.05 22.49
C ASN A 370 9.95 23.22 21.75
N GLN A 371 10.09 21.93 22.06
CA GLN A 371 11.06 21.03 21.42
C GLN A 371 10.43 20.22 20.26
N ILE A 372 9.15 19.85 20.35
CA ILE A 372 8.47 19.05 19.30
C ILE A 372 8.03 19.89 18.11
N LEU A 373 7.48 21.09 18.33
CA LEU A 373 6.90 21.89 17.23
C LEU A 373 7.94 22.35 16.19
N PRO A 374 9.18 22.79 16.53
CA PRO A 374 10.18 23.16 15.54
C PRO A 374 10.58 22.00 14.62
N LEU A 375 10.73 20.78 15.18
CA LEU A 375 11.02 19.57 14.42
C LEU A 375 9.92 19.24 13.39
N LEU A 376 8.66 19.60 13.67
CA LEU A 376 7.54 19.37 12.76
C LEU A 376 7.40 20.45 11.67
N MET A 377 8.11 21.58 11.80
CA MET A 377 8.22 22.63 10.76
C MET A 377 9.40 22.39 9.80
N GLU A 378 10.23 21.38 10.04
CA GLU A 378 11.39 21.02 9.22
C GLU A 378 10.96 20.49 7.83
N LYS A 379 11.49 21.08 6.76
CA LYS A 379 11.11 20.74 5.37
C LYS A 379 11.74 19.46 4.83
N SER A 380 12.81 18.97 5.47
CA SER A 380 13.50 17.72 5.14
C SER A 380 12.97 16.51 5.93
N LEU A 381 12.03 16.74 6.86
CA LEU A 381 11.42 15.72 7.70
C LEU A 381 10.68 14.68 6.86
N GLU A 382 11.12 13.43 6.93
CA GLU A 382 10.49 12.33 6.18
C GLU A 382 9.08 12.04 6.71
N ASP A 383 8.18 11.56 5.85
CA ASP A 383 6.78 11.26 6.22
C ASP A 383 6.71 10.28 7.41
N GLN A 384 7.65 9.33 7.48
CA GLN A 384 7.78 8.38 8.58
C GLN A 384 8.24 9.03 9.89
N GLU A 385 9.12 10.03 9.83
CA GLU A 385 9.58 10.82 10.97
C GLU A 385 8.46 11.74 11.47
N ARG A 386 7.75 12.39 10.54
CA ARG A 386 6.55 13.21 10.77
C ARG A 386 5.48 12.42 11.51
N HIS A 387 5.13 11.25 11.00
CA HIS A 387 4.18 10.31 11.61
C HIS A 387 4.56 9.89 13.05
N LEU A 388 5.86 9.74 13.31
CA LEU A 388 6.37 9.40 14.65
C LEU A 388 6.27 10.59 15.61
N LEU A 389 6.56 11.82 15.16
CA LEU A 389 6.39 13.04 15.96
C LEU A 389 4.91 13.35 16.22
N VAL A 390 4.03 13.18 15.23
CA VAL A 390 2.57 13.25 15.39
C VAL A 390 2.09 12.28 16.47
N LYS A 391 2.56 11.03 16.45
CA LYS A 391 2.24 10.02 17.48
C LYS A 391 2.79 10.37 18.87
N VAL A 392 3.83 11.22 18.98
CA VAL A 392 4.21 11.82 20.27
C VAL A 392 3.20 12.90 20.67
N ILE A 393 2.89 13.84 19.78
CA ILE A 393 1.96 14.96 20.05
C ILE A 393 0.61 14.45 20.56
N ASP A 394 -0.05 13.54 19.82
CA ASP A 394 -1.38 13.04 20.18
C ASP A 394 -1.41 12.42 21.59
N ARG A 395 -0.46 11.51 21.86
CA ARG A 395 -0.35 10.83 23.15
C ARG A 395 0.03 11.76 24.30
N VAL A 396 0.76 12.85 24.00
CA VAL A 396 1.10 13.90 24.96
C VAL A 396 -0.12 14.80 25.24
N LEU A 397 -0.88 15.20 24.22
CA LEU A 397 -2.12 15.97 24.37
C LEU A 397 -3.12 15.26 25.29
N TYR A 398 -3.39 13.96 25.02
CA TYR A 398 -4.28 13.14 25.84
C TYR A 398 -3.85 13.03 27.31
N LYS A 399 -2.56 13.20 27.61
CA LYS A 399 -2.03 13.16 28.99
C LYS A 399 -1.99 14.52 29.65
N LEU A 400 -1.77 15.60 28.91
CA LEU A 400 -1.61 16.95 29.46
C LEU A 400 -2.94 17.63 29.81
N ASP A 401 -4.01 17.34 29.06
CA ASP A 401 -5.35 17.86 29.35
C ASP A 401 -5.33 19.41 29.41
N ASP A 402 -6.02 20.06 30.35
CA ASP A 402 -6.07 21.53 30.54
C ASP A 402 -4.74 22.30 30.43
N LEU A 403 -3.60 21.67 30.71
CA LEU A 403 -2.26 22.29 30.59
C LEU A 403 -1.91 22.75 29.16
N ILE A 404 -2.65 22.30 28.14
CA ILE A 404 -2.37 22.65 26.74
C ILE A 404 -2.83 24.07 26.34
N ARG A 405 -3.78 24.67 27.08
CA ARG A 405 -4.52 25.87 26.63
C ARG A 405 -3.62 27.04 26.16
N PRO A 406 -2.50 27.41 26.82
CA PRO A 406 -1.62 28.49 26.36
C PRO A 406 -0.88 28.20 25.04
N TYR A 407 -0.79 26.93 24.63
CA TYR A 407 -0.03 26.49 23.46
C TYR A 407 -0.90 26.21 22.24
N VAL A 408 -2.23 26.28 22.36
CA VAL A 408 -3.20 25.95 21.30
C VAL A 408 -2.92 26.71 20.00
N HIS A 409 -2.65 28.02 20.05
CA HIS A 409 -2.30 28.81 18.85
C HIS A 409 -1.01 28.31 18.18
N LYS A 410 0.05 28.05 18.97
CA LYS A 410 1.33 27.53 18.44
C LYS A 410 1.17 26.15 17.80
N ILE A 411 0.32 25.29 18.37
CA ILE A 411 0.04 23.97 17.81
C ILE A 411 -0.77 24.11 16.52
N LEU A 412 -1.83 24.95 16.51
CA LEU A 412 -2.63 25.20 15.31
C LEU A 412 -1.79 25.70 14.13
N VAL A 413 -0.93 26.70 14.32
CA VAL A 413 -0.08 27.24 13.23
C VAL A 413 0.82 26.17 12.57
N VAL A 414 1.24 25.13 13.30
CA VAL A 414 2.07 24.04 12.77
C VAL A 414 1.23 22.90 12.15
N ILE A 415 0.04 22.64 12.69
CA ILE A 415 -0.81 21.50 12.30
C ILE A 415 -1.83 21.87 11.21
N GLU A 416 -2.29 23.11 11.15
CA GLU A 416 -3.23 23.60 10.13
C GLU A 416 -2.76 23.40 8.67
N PRO A 417 -1.48 23.62 8.31
CA PRO A 417 -0.95 23.29 6.99
C PRO A 417 -1.14 21.83 6.59
N LEU A 418 -1.07 20.88 7.53
CA LEU A 418 -1.21 19.44 7.27
C LEU A 418 -2.62 19.09 6.74
N LEU A 419 -3.64 19.92 7.02
CA LEU A 419 -5.00 19.74 6.48
C LEU A 419 -5.09 19.98 4.96
N ILE A 420 -4.04 20.52 4.33
CA ILE A 420 -3.94 20.83 2.89
C ILE A 420 -2.78 20.06 2.23
N ASP A 421 -2.03 19.24 2.97
CA ASP A 421 -0.96 18.40 2.41
C ASP A 421 -1.49 17.49 1.28
N GLN A 422 -0.63 17.11 0.32
CA GLN A 422 -0.98 16.22 -0.78
C GLN A 422 -1.18 14.77 -0.30
N ASP A 423 -0.44 14.35 0.73
CA ASP A 423 -0.64 13.04 1.35
C ASP A 423 -1.97 12.94 2.12
N TYR A 424 -2.66 11.81 1.98
CA TYR A 424 -3.86 11.51 2.73
C TYR A 424 -3.58 11.27 4.22
N TYR A 425 -2.49 10.60 4.58
CA TYR A 425 -2.20 10.26 5.97
C TYR A 425 -1.81 11.49 6.79
N ALA A 426 -0.95 12.36 6.28
CA ALA A 426 -0.68 13.68 6.85
C ALA A 426 -1.95 14.51 7.05
N ARG A 427 -2.90 14.47 6.09
CA ARG A 427 -4.22 15.10 6.28
C ARG A 427 -5.05 14.43 7.36
N VAL A 428 -5.03 13.10 7.54
CA VAL A 428 -5.73 12.40 8.63
C VAL A 428 -5.14 12.80 9.98
N GLU A 429 -3.82 12.73 10.10
CA GLU A 429 -3.05 13.08 11.29
C GLU A 429 -3.31 14.51 11.77
N GLY A 430 -3.34 15.47 10.85
CA GLY A 430 -3.71 16.85 11.17
C GLY A 430 -5.14 16.98 11.73
N ARG A 431 -6.09 16.16 11.25
CA ARG A 431 -7.46 16.11 11.79
C ARG A 431 -7.53 15.44 13.16
N GLU A 432 -6.78 14.37 13.39
CA GLU A 432 -6.73 13.69 14.70
C GLU A 432 -6.15 14.61 15.78
N ILE A 433 -5.01 15.26 15.49
CA ILE A 433 -4.41 16.22 16.43
C ILE A 433 -5.39 17.37 16.73
N ILE A 434 -5.99 18.00 15.73
CA ILE A 434 -6.92 19.12 15.96
C ILE A 434 -8.20 18.65 16.69
N SER A 435 -8.68 17.43 16.44
CA SER A 435 -9.81 16.83 17.16
C SER A 435 -9.50 16.63 18.65
N ASN A 436 -8.32 16.11 18.99
CA ASN A 436 -7.92 15.87 20.38
C ASN A 436 -7.47 17.16 21.08
N LEU A 437 -6.88 18.11 20.35
CA LEU A 437 -6.62 19.48 20.81
C LEU A 437 -7.94 20.20 21.17
N ALA A 438 -8.98 20.07 20.34
CA ALA A 438 -10.28 20.69 20.57
C ALA A 438 -10.97 20.14 21.83
N LYS A 439 -10.88 18.81 22.07
CA LYS A 439 -11.41 18.16 23.28
C LYS A 439 -10.72 18.65 24.56
N ALA A 440 -9.39 18.77 24.54
CA ALA A 440 -8.61 19.22 25.70
C ALA A 440 -8.61 20.74 25.93
N ALA A 441 -8.79 21.56 24.87
CA ALA A 441 -8.84 23.02 24.97
C ALA A 441 -10.26 23.56 25.25
N GLY A 442 -11.29 22.88 24.77
CA GLY A 442 -12.69 23.30 24.82
C GLY A 442 -13.05 24.34 23.76
N LEU A 443 -14.32 24.31 23.32
CA LEU A 443 -14.81 25.07 22.17
C LEU A 443 -14.56 26.59 22.27
N ALA A 444 -14.81 27.19 23.44
CA ALA A 444 -14.67 28.63 23.62
C ALA A 444 -13.23 29.13 23.41
N HIS A 445 -12.24 28.32 23.81
CA HIS A 445 -10.82 28.65 23.64
C HIS A 445 -10.35 28.44 22.20
N MET A 446 -10.85 27.39 21.54
CA MET A 446 -10.62 27.18 20.10
C MET A 446 -11.20 28.34 19.26
N ILE A 447 -12.44 28.76 19.55
CA ILE A 447 -13.08 29.91 18.91
C ILE A 447 -12.28 31.19 19.17
N SER A 448 -11.88 31.48 20.42
CA SER A 448 -11.14 32.72 20.72
C SER A 448 -9.78 32.77 20.02
N THR A 449 -9.13 31.61 19.85
CA THR A 449 -7.82 31.50 19.21
C THR A 449 -7.87 31.74 17.70
N MET A 450 -8.79 31.07 16.97
CA MET A 450 -8.84 31.11 15.49
C MET A 450 -9.71 32.24 14.92
N ARG A 451 -10.35 33.05 15.77
CA ARG A 451 -11.22 34.16 15.32
C ARG A 451 -10.51 35.25 14.51
N PRO A 452 -9.25 35.67 14.81
CA PRO A 452 -8.54 36.66 14.01
C PRO A 452 -8.22 36.18 12.59
N ASP A 453 -8.09 34.87 12.40
CA ASP A 453 -7.67 34.26 11.14
C ASP A 453 -8.82 34.19 10.10
N ILE A 454 -10.07 34.37 10.54
CA ILE A 454 -11.28 34.27 9.71
C ILE A 454 -11.42 35.39 8.67
N ASP A 455 -11.03 36.62 9.02
CA ASP A 455 -11.01 37.77 8.11
C ASP A 455 -9.61 38.30 7.77
N HIS A 456 -8.59 37.48 8.04
CA HIS A 456 -7.23 37.68 7.57
C HIS A 456 -7.17 37.89 6.05
N VAL A 457 -6.25 38.72 5.56
CA VAL A 457 -6.22 39.13 4.14
C VAL A 457 -5.91 37.94 3.22
N ASP A 458 -4.92 37.13 3.60
CA ASP A 458 -4.51 35.93 2.85
C ASP A 458 -5.66 34.91 2.72
N GLU A 459 -5.77 34.28 1.55
CA GLU A 459 -6.71 33.18 1.34
C GLU A 459 -6.16 31.83 1.83
N TYR A 460 -4.83 31.63 1.92
CA TYR A 460 -4.27 30.38 2.43
C TYR A 460 -4.65 30.15 3.90
N VAL A 461 -4.37 31.12 4.78
CA VAL A 461 -4.77 31.09 6.21
C VAL A 461 -6.27 30.85 6.37
N ARG A 462 -7.12 31.66 5.69
CA ARG A 462 -8.58 31.46 5.74
C ARG A 462 -9.03 30.08 5.25
N ASN A 463 -8.25 29.41 4.41
CA ASN A 463 -8.55 28.08 3.87
C ASN A 463 -8.05 26.94 4.78
N THR A 464 -6.96 27.12 5.54
CA THR A 464 -6.56 26.18 6.60
C THR A 464 -7.52 26.30 7.79
N THR A 465 -7.79 27.52 8.26
CA THR A 465 -8.65 27.77 9.41
C THR A 465 -10.09 27.33 9.16
N ALA A 466 -10.60 27.46 7.92
CA ALA A 466 -11.91 26.92 7.56
C ALA A 466 -11.99 25.38 7.68
N ARG A 467 -10.88 24.67 7.38
CA ARG A 467 -10.77 23.21 7.58
C ARG A 467 -10.63 22.88 9.07
N ALA A 468 -9.83 23.64 9.82
CA ALA A 468 -9.66 23.46 11.25
C ALA A 468 -10.99 23.59 12.01
N PHE A 469 -11.80 24.61 11.71
CA PHE A 469 -13.14 24.77 12.30
C PHE A 469 -14.09 23.61 11.95
N ALA A 470 -14.02 23.02 10.76
CA ALA A 470 -14.79 21.82 10.44
C ALA A 470 -14.34 20.61 11.25
N VAL A 471 -13.03 20.46 11.52
CA VAL A 471 -12.53 19.44 12.45
C VAL A 471 -13.02 19.69 13.88
N VAL A 472 -12.98 20.94 14.37
CA VAL A 472 -13.55 21.30 15.68
C VAL A 472 -15.06 21.00 15.75
N ALA A 473 -15.82 21.25 14.68
CA ALA A 473 -17.23 20.87 14.59
C ALA A 473 -17.44 19.36 14.66
N SER A 474 -16.57 18.56 14.04
CA SER A 474 -16.62 17.09 14.14
C SER A 474 -16.21 16.56 15.52
N ALA A 475 -15.34 17.26 16.24
CA ALA A 475 -14.82 16.85 17.54
C ALA A 475 -15.72 17.23 18.72
N LEU A 476 -16.44 18.35 18.62
CA LEU A 476 -17.26 18.94 19.70
C LEU A 476 -18.75 19.07 19.37
N GLY A 477 -19.15 18.66 18.15
CA GLY A 477 -20.52 18.70 17.67
C GLY A 477 -20.89 20.00 16.94
N ILE A 478 -21.54 19.86 15.77
CA ILE A 478 -22.04 20.98 14.95
C ILE A 478 -22.94 21.95 15.74
N PRO A 479 -23.90 21.52 16.60
CA PRO A 479 -24.81 22.43 17.29
C PRO A 479 -24.12 23.50 18.14
N ALA A 480 -23.00 23.16 18.77
CA ALA A 480 -22.25 24.10 19.61
C ALA A 480 -21.54 25.20 18.78
N LEU A 481 -21.23 24.92 17.51
CA LEU A 481 -20.61 25.89 16.58
C LEU A 481 -21.64 26.70 15.79
N LEU A 482 -22.90 26.24 15.64
CA LEU A 482 -23.95 26.96 14.87
C LEU A 482 -24.13 28.44 15.25
N PRO A 483 -24.15 28.87 16.53
CA PRO A 483 -24.29 30.29 16.89
C PRO A 483 -23.12 31.14 16.37
N PHE A 484 -21.91 30.58 16.34
CA PHE A 484 -20.71 31.22 15.80
C PHE A 484 -20.77 31.31 14.26
N LEU A 485 -21.18 30.23 13.58
CA LEU A 485 -21.36 30.23 12.12
C LEU A 485 -22.40 31.25 11.67
N ARG A 486 -23.56 31.34 12.35
CA ARG A 486 -24.59 32.36 12.08
C ARG A 486 -24.02 33.79 12.18
N ALA A 487 -23.17 34.05 13.17
CA ALA A 487 -22.54 35.37 13.36
C ALA A 487 -21.44 35.68 12.31
N VAL A 488 -20.70 34.67 11.84
CA VAL A 488 -19.63 34.83 10.84
C VAL A 488 -20.20 34.95 9.42
N CYS A 489 -21.12 34.07 9.01
CA CYS A 489 -21.71 34.08 7.67
C CYS A 489 -22.53 35.35 7.38
N ARG A 490 -23.20 35.90 8.40
CA ARG A 490 -23.96 37.17 8.34
C ARG A 490 -23.12 38.41 8.73
N SER A 491 -21.78 38.30 8.78
CA SER A 491 -20.90 39.40 9.17
C SER A 491 -20.96 40.59 8.20
N LYS A 492 -21.34 41.76 8.72
CA LYS A 492 -21.30 43.04 7.98
C LYS A 492 -19.91 43.70 7.96
N LYS A 493 -18.92 43.19 8.71
CA LYS A 493 -17.58 43.81 8.83
C LYS A 493 -16.69 43.58 7.61
N SER A 494 -16.68 42.36 7.09
CA SER A 494 -15.76 41.93 6.04
C SER A 494 -16.42 40.82 5.21
N TRP A 495 -16.31 40.90 3.88
CA TRP A 495 -16.78 39.82 3.00
C TRP A 495 -15.89 38.58 3.12
N GLN A 496 -14.63 38.76 3.55
CA GLN A 496 -13.70 37.70 3.90
C GLN A 496 -14.26 36.82 5.02
N ALA A 497 -14.79 37.41 6.11
CA ALA A 497 -15.45 36.63 7.17
C ALA A 497 -16.62 35.81 6.63
N ARG A 498 -17.50 36.41 5.82
CA ARG A 498 -18.64 35.71 5.22
C ARG A 498 -18.19 34.53 4.35
N HIS A 499 -17.22 34.77 3.47
CA HIS A 499 -16.60 33.75 2.62
C HIS A 499 -15.97 32.60 3.43
N THR A 500 -15.24 32.90 4.51
CA THR A 500 -14.63 31.89 5.38
C THR A 500 -15.69 31.10 6.15
N GLY A 501 -16.73 31.76 6.68
CA GLY A 501 -17.87 31.11 7.33
C GLY A 501 -18.57 30.10 6.42
N VAL A 502 -18.85 30.50 5.17
CA VAL A 502 -19.43 29.60 4.16
C VAL A 502 -18.44 28.49 3.78
N LYS A 503 -17.12 28.74 3.71
CA LYS A 503 -16.11 27.66 3.56
C LYS A 503 -16.13 26.67 4.74
N ILE A 504 -16.36 27.10 5.99
CA ILE A 504 -16.54 26.17 7.12
C ILE A 504 -17.79 25.31 6.91
N VAL A 505 -18.92 25.92 6.55
CA VAL A 505 -20.17 25.21 6.23
C VAL A 505 -20.00 24.25 5.04
N GLN A 506 -19.09 24.53 4.09
CA GLN A 506 -18.71 23.60 3.03
C GLN A 506 -17.83 22.43 3.52
N GLN A 507 -16.87 22.67 4.42
CA GLN A 507 -15.96 21.61 4.89
C GLN A 507 -16.61 20.66 5.93
N ILE A 508 -17.64 21.11 6.66
CA ILE A 508 -18.41 20.27 7.61
C ILE A 508 -19.00 19.01 6.94
N PRO A 509 -19.83 19.08 5.87
CA PRO A 509 -20.37 17.89 5.21
C PRO A 509 -19.29 17.05 4.52
N ILE A 510 -18.22 17.67 4.00
CA ILE A 510 -17.09 16.93 3.41
C ILE A 510 -16.36 16.07 4.47
N LEU A 511 -16.40 16.45 5.74
CA LEU A 511 -15.78 15.69 6.84
C LEU A 511 -16.77 14.76 7.56
N MET A 512 -18.07 15.08 7.56
CA MET A 512 -19.09 14.39 8.37
C MET A 512 -20.04 13.49 7.56
N GLY A 513 -20.14 13.70 6.24
CA GLY A 513 -21.10 13.00 5.38
C GLY A 513 -22.54 13.10 5.92
N CYS A 514 -23.25 11.97 5.89
CA CYS A 514 -24.64 11.85 6.31
C CYS A 514 -24.94 12.28 7.76
N ALA A 515 -23.93 12.37 8.64
CA ALA A 515 -24.10 12.85 10.02
C ALA A 515 -24.53 14.33 10.12
N VAL A 516 -24.53 15.08 9.00
CA VAL A 516 -25.04 16.46 8.95
C VAL A 516 -26.57 16.55 9.02
N LEU A 517 -27.32 15.50 8.64
CA LEU A 517 -28.77 15.55 8.44
C LEU A 517 -29.57 16.20 9.60
N PRO A 518 -29.33 15.88 10.90
CA PRO A 518 -30.07 16.49 12.03
C PRO A 518 -29.79 17.99 12.23
N HIS A 519 -28.81 18.55 11.51
CA HIS A 519 -28.35 19.94 11.63
C HIS A 519 -28.39 20.68 10.29
N LEU A 520 -28.88 20.02 9.22
CA LEU A 520 -28.89 20.51 7.85
C LEU A 520 -29.59 21.86 7.72
N LYS A 521 -30.85 21.98 8.18
CA LYS A 521 -31.59 23.26 8.19
C LYS A 521 -30.82 24.35 8.93
N GLY A 522 -30.26 24.04 10.10
CA GLY A 522 -29.47 24.99 10.89
C GLY A 522 -28.23 25.53 10.18
N LEU A 523 -27.61 24.73 9.29
CA LEU A 523 -26.50 25.14 8.42
C LEU A 523 -26.98 25.88 7.16
N VAL A 524 -28.08 25.45 6.56
CA VAL A 524 -28.71 26.14 5.42
C VAL A 524 -29.15 27.56 5.80
N ASP A 525 -29.79 27.73 6.96
CA ASP A 525 -30.14 29.04 7.55
C ASP A 525 -28.94 30.00 7.61
N CYS A 526 -27.73 29.46 7.82
CA CYS A 526 -26.51 30.27 7.95
C CYS A 526 -26.05 30.86 6.62
N ILE A 527 -26.39 30.25 5.49
CA ILE A 527 -25.80 30.55 4.18
C ILE A 527 -26.81 30.99 3.10
N ALA A 528 -28.11 30.88 3.35
CA ALA A 528 -29.15 31.27 2.39
C ALA A 528 -28.99 32.73 1.90
N ASP A 529 -28.79 33.68 2.83
CA ASP A 529 -28.58 35.10 2.53
C ASP A 529 -27.37 35.35 1.59
N ASN A 530 -26.36 34.49 1.66
CA ASN A 530 -25.08 34.63 0.96
C ASN A 530 -25.17 34.27 -0.54
N LEU A 531 -26.26 33.65 -0.99
CA LEU A 531 -26.55 33.43 -2.42
C LEU A 531 -26.77 34.74 -3.18
N SER A 532 -27.31 35.75 -2.50
CA SER A 532 -27.59 37.10 -3.03
C SER A 532 -26.51 38.14 -2.74
N ASP A 533 -25.40 37.76 -2.10
CA ASP A 533 -24.28 38.66 -1.79
C ASP A 533 -23.76 39.36 -3.06
N GLU A 534 -23.44 40.65 -2.98
CA GLU A 534 -22.86 41.44 -4.08
C GLU A 534 -21.58 40.80 -4.61
N GLN A 535 -20.76 40.24 -3.71
CA GLN A 535 -19.44 39.70 -4.02
C GLN A 535 -19.53 38.31 -4.66
N ALA A 536 -19.16 38.21 -5.94
CA ALA A 536 -19.26 36.98 -6.72
C ALA A 536 -18.52 35.78 -6.09
N LYS A 537 -17.37 36.00 -5.43
CA LYS A 537 -16.64 34.95 -4.69
C LYS A 537 -17.50 34.32 -3.57
N VAL A 538 -18.31 35.12 -2.87
CA VAL A 538 -19.19 34.61 -1.80
C VAL A 538 -20.32 33.77 -2.42
N ARG A 539 -20.97 34.25 -3.49
CA ARG A 539 -22.03 33.51 -4.19
C ARG A 539 -21.56 32.13 -4.69
N THR A 540 -20.39 32.07 -5.35
CA THR A 540 -19.85 30.79 -5.87
C THR A 540 -19.48 29.82 -4.77
N VAL A 541 -18.87 30.28 -3.66
CA VAL A 541 -18.57 29.40 -2.51
C VAL A 541 -19.86 28.95 -1.81
N THR A 542 -20.92 29.78 -1.81
CA THR A 542 -22.22 29.43 -1.24
C THR A 542 -22.92 28.34 -2.05
N SER A 543 -22.96 28.42 -3.38
CA SER A 543 -23.50 27.33 -4.20
C SER A 543 -22.66 26.04 -4.08
N LEU A 544 -21.33 26.14 -3.99
CA LEU A 544 -20.48 24.98 -3.71
C LEU A 544 -20.63 24.40 -2.29
N ALA A 545 -21.06 25.20 -1.30
CA ALA A 545 -21.41 24.73 0.04
C ALA A 545 -22.76 23.99 0.04
N ILE A 546 -23.76 24.53 -0.65
CA ILE A 546 -25.07 23.87 -0.82
C ILE A 546 -24.92 22.55 -1.59
N ALA A 547 -24.10 22.52 -2.64
CA ALA A 547 -23.77 21.29 -3.36
C ALA A 547 -23.21 20.21 -2.41
N ALA A 548 -22.28 20.58 -1.52
CA ALA A 548 -21.69 19.65 -0.55
C ALA A 548 -22.69 19.23 0.56
N LEU A 549 -23.60 20.11 0.98
CA LEU A 549 -24.68 19.77 1.92
C LEU A 549 -25.70 18.81 1.31
N ALA A 550 -26.09 19.01 0.05
CA ALA A 550 -27.01 18.11 -0.66
C ALA A 550 -26.35 16.76 -1.00
N GLU A 551 -25.09 16.78 -1.43
CA GLU A 551 -24.21 15.60 -1.61
C GLU A 551 -24.13 14.73 -0.34
N ALA A 552 -24.07 15.36 0.83
CA ALA A 552 -24.02 14.67 2.11
C ALA A 552 -25.40 14.27 2.69
N ALA A 553 -26.50 14.88 2.24
CA ALA A 553 -27.85 14.61 2.75
C ALA A 553 -28.61 13.56 1.92
N ASN A 554 -28.30 13.44 0.62
CA ASN A 554 -28.85 12.50 -0.34
C ASN A 554 -29.11 11.08 0.24
N PRO A 555 -30.34 10.53 0.17
CA PRO A 555 -31.53 11.03 -0.52
C PRO A 555 -32.46 11.93 0.32
N TYR A 556 -32.11 12.25 1.57
CA TYR A 556 -33.00 12.92 2.51
C TYR A 556 -32.77 14.44 2.59
N GLY A 557 -33.73 15.15 3.19
CA GLY A 557 -33.53 16.53 3.66
C GLY A 557 -33.93 17.66 2.71
N ILE A 558 -34.70 17.37 1.64
CA ILE A 558 -35.21 18.38 0.69
C ILE A 558 -35.95 19.55 1.39
N GLU A 559 -36.71 19.27 2.46
CA GLU A 559 -37.38 20.25 3.32
C GLU A 559 -36.44 21.34 3.90
N SER A 560 -35.14 21.04 4.00
CA SER A 560 -34.13 21.99 4.49
C SER A 560 -33.63 22.94 3.40
N PHE A 561 -33.96 22.72 2.13
CA PHE A 561 -33.47 23.50 0.98
C PHE A 561 -34.53 24.40 0.33
N ASP A 562 -35.81 24.32 0.72
CA ASP A 562 -36.94 25.03 0.09
C ASP A 562 -36.69 26.55 -0.07
N ASP A 563 -36.33 27.23 1.04
CA ASP A 563 -35.96 28.65 1.10
C ASP A 563 -34.85 29.05 0.09
N ILE A 564 -34.05 28.08 -0.38
CA ILE A 564 -32.89 28.26 -1.26
C ILE A 564 -33.21 27.95 -2.74
N LEU A 565 -34.27 27.22 -3.06
CA LEU A 565 -34.58 26.77 -4.43
C LEU A 565 -34.77 27.94 -5.40
N ASN A 566 -35.65 28.89 -5.08
CA ASN A 566 -35.92 30.03 -5.97
C ASN A 566 -34.66 30.92 -6.20
N PRO A 567 -33.90 31.31 -5.17
CA PRO A 567 -32.59 31.96 -5.33
C PRO A 567 -31.60 31.19 -6.23
N LEU A 568 -31.45 29.87 -6.05
CA LEU A 568 -30.52 29.06 -6.85
C LEU A 568 -30.94 29.01 -8.33
N TRP A 569 -32.21 28.75 -8.64
CA TRP A 569 -32.67 28.59 -10.02
C TRP A 569 -32.68 29.95 -10.76
N THR A 570 -33.05 31.03 -10.07
CA THR A 570 -32.90 32.40 -10.57
C THR A 570 -31.42 32.74 -10.80
N GLY A 571 -30.52 32.26 -9.94
CA GLY A 571 -29.07 32.36 -10.10
C GLY A 571 -28.55 31.62 -11.34
N ALA A 572 -28.95 30.36 -11.54
CA ALA A 572 -28.52 29.54 -12.68
C ALA A 572 -28.94 30.15 -14.04
N ARG A 573 -30.12 30.79 -14.11
CA ARG A 573 -30.55 31.52 -15.32
C ARG A 573 -29.73 32.79 -15.58
N LYS A 574 -29.36 33.54 -14.52
CA LYS A 574 -28.69 34.85 -14.61
C LYS A 574 -27.15 34.80 -14.72
N GLN A 575 -26.49 33.87 -14.03
CA GLN A 575 -25.01 33.80 -14.00
C GLN A 575 -24.44 33.13 -15.27
N ARG A 576 -23.16 33.37 -15.57
CA ARG A 576 -22.39 32.72 -16.67
C ARG A 576 -20.96 32.39 -16.21
N GLY A 577 -20.26 31.56 -16.98
CA GLY A 577 -18.88 31.14 -16.68
C GLY A 577 -18.75 30.39 -15.35
N LYS A 578 -17.60 30.51 -14.67
CA LYS A 578 -17.33 29.78 -13.41
C LYS A 578 -18.34 30.04 -12.29
N GLY A 579 -19.05 31.18 -12.30
CA GLY A 579 -20.16 31.42 -11.39
C GLY A 579 -21.33 30.45 -11.65
N LEU A 580 -21.71 30.27 -12.91
CA LEU A 580 -22.76 29.34 -13.32
C LEU A 580 -22.41 27.88 -12.96
N ALA A 581 -21.15 27.47 -13.10
CA ALA A 581 -20.71 26.13 -12.74
C ALA A 581 -20.99 25.77 -11.26
N GLY A 582 -20.79 26.71 -10.32
CA GLY A 582 -21.15 26.51 -8.92
C GLY A 582 -22.66 26.31 -8.70
N PHE A 583 -23.49 27.14 -9.35
CA PHE A 583 -24.95 27.03 -9.29
C PHE A 583 -25.47 25.73 -9.94
N LEU A 584 -24.95 25.36 -11.12
CA LEU A 584 -25.31 24.08 -11.76
C LEU A 584 -24.90 22.87 -10.90
N LYS A 585 -23.74 22.89 -10.23
CA LYS A 585 -23.38 21.82 -9.27
C LYS A 585 -24.39 21.77 -8.13
N ALA A 586 -24.72 22.89 -7.48
CA ALA A 586 -25.69 22.93 -6.39
C ALA A 586 -27.04 22.32 -6.80
N VAL A 587 -27.54 22.75 -7.96
CA VAL A 587 -28.80 22.31 -8.55
C VAL A 587 -28.79 20.80 -8.86
N GLY A 588 -27.76 20.27 -9.53
CA GLY A 588 -27.67 18.84 -9.87
C GLY A 588 -27.59 17.91 -8.65
N TYR A 589 -27.02 18.38 -7.54
CA TYR A 589 -27.03 17.63 -6.28
C TYR A 589 -28.34 17.73 -5.50
N ILE A 590 -29.23 18.67 -5.82
CA ILE A 590 -30.56 18.80 -5.20
C ILE A 590 -31.61 17.96 -5.95
N ILE A 591 -31.53 17.83 -7.28
CA ILE A 591 -32.54 17.10 -8.09
C ILE A 591 -32.83 15.68 -7.57
N PRO A 592 -31.83 14.84 -7.19
CA PRO A 592 -32.10 13.50 -6.66
C PRO A 592 -32.76 13.44 -5.28
N LEU A 593 -32.95 14.58 -4.60
CA LEU A 593 -33.67 14.69 -3.33
C LEU A 593 -35.12 15.16 -3.53
N MET A 594 -35.53 15.50 -4.76
CA MET A 594 -36.87 15.99 -5.10
C MET A 594 -37.81 14.84 -5.50
N ASP A 595 -39.10 15.00 -5.18
CA ASP A 595 -40.15 14.11 -5.70
C ASP A 595 -40.22 14.16 -7.24
N GLU A 596 -40.67 13.07 -7.87
CA GLU A 596 -40.62 12.85 -9.33
C GLU A 596 -41.20 14.01 -10.16
N GLU A 597 -42.34 14.58 -9.72
CA GLU A 597 -43.00 15.69 -10.41
C GLU A 597 -42.13 16.96 -10.44
N TYR A 598 -41.56 17.34 -9.29
CA TYR A 598 -40.67 18.49 -9.17
C TYR A 598 -39.33 18.23 -9.88
N ALA A 599 -38.78 17.02 -9.75
CA ALA A 599 -37.56 16.61 -10.41
C ALA A 599 -37.67 16.74 -11.94
N ASN A 600 -38.77 16.29 -12.54
CA ASN A 600 -39.04 16.42 -13.97
C ASN A 600 -39.18 17.89 -14.40
N TYR A 601 -40.05 18.64 -13.70
CA TYR A 601 -40.29 20.07 -13.97
C TYR A 601 -39.00 20.90 -13.93
N TYR A 602 -38.14 20.69 -12.94
CA TYR A 602 -36.86 21.39 -12.86
C TYR A 602 -35.83 20.86 -13.86
N THR A 603 -35.71 19.54 -14.04
CA THR A 603 -34.73 18.95 -14.98
C THR A 603 -34.93 19.48 -16.40
N SER A 604 -36.17 19.55 -16.90
CA SER A 604 -36.45 20.06 -18.25
C SER A 604 -35.92 21.49 -18.47
N GLN A 605 -36.11 22.40 -17.49
CA GLN A 605 -35.61 23.78 -17.55
C GLN A 605 -34.09 23.89 -17.45
N ILE A 606 -33.45 22.94 -16.78
CA ILE A 606 -32.00 22.92 -16.58
C ILE A 606 -31.32 22.27 -17.79
N MET A 607 -31.96 21.31 -18.46
CA MET A 607 -31.43 20.63 -19.64
C MET A 607 -31.17 21.62 -20.79
N GLU A 608 -32.02 22.62 -21.00
CA GLU A 608 -31.77 23.72 -21.96
C GLU A 608 -30.45 24.47 -21.66
N ILE A 609 -30.13 24.64 -20.37
CA ILE A 609 -28.89 25.29 -19.92
C ILE A 609 -27.71 24.33 -20.12
N LEU A 610 -27.85 23.05 -19.75
CA LEU A 610 -26.81 22.04 -19.91
C LEU A 610 -26.42 21.85 -21.37
N LEU A 611 -27.39 21.64 -22.26
CA LEU A 611 -27.15 21.44 -23.71
C LEU A 611 -26.40 22.63 -24.35
N ARG A 612 -26.66 23.86 -23.90
CA ARG A 612 -25.88 25.03 -24.34
C ARG A 612 -24.42 24.99 -23.86
N GLU A 613 -24.19 24.53 -22.63
CA GLU A 613 -22.85 24.45 -22.04
C GLU A 613 -22.07 23.15 -22.40
N PHE A 614 -22.67 22.19 -23.13
CA PHE A 614 -21.95 21.01 -23.67
C PHE A 614 -20.79 21.42 -24.58
N ALA A 615 -20.96 22.49 -25.37
CA ALA A 615 -19.93 23.05 -26.22
C ALA A 615 -18.91 23.94 -25.48
N SER A 616 -18.97 24.04 -24.16
CA SER A 616 -18.11 24.93 -23.37
C SER A 616 -16.64 24.47 -23.39
N PRO A 617 -15.66 25.37 -23.61
CA PRO A 617 -14.25 25.02 -23.57
C PRO A 617 -13.69 24.87 -22.14
N ASP A 618 -14.42 25.31 -21.10
CA ASP A 618 -13.93 25.23 -19.71
C ASP A 618 -14.08 23.81 -19.13
N GLU A 619 -12.94 23.19 -18.83
CA GLU A 619 -12.86 21.85 -18.25
C GLU A 619 -13.53 21.73 -16.86
N GLU A 620 -13.66 22.83 -16.10
CA GLU A 620 -14.46 22.83 -14.87
C GLU A 620 -15.96 22.79 -15.18
N MET A 621 -16.40 23.50 -16.23
CA MET A 621 -17.81 23.49 -16.66
C MET A 621 -18.19 22.10 -17.17
N LYS A 622 -17.38 21.48 -18.03
CA LYS A 622 -17.63 20.10 -18.53
C LYS A 622 -17.80 19.10 -17.40
N LYS A 623 -16.95 19.17 -16.37
CA LYS A 623 -17.00 18.25 -15.21
C LYS A 623 -18.29 18.43 -14.40
N VAL A 624 -18.74 19.68 -14.19
CA VAL A 624 -20.06 19.94 -13.59
C VAL A 624 -21.19 19.43 -14.49
N VAL A 625 -21.20 19.82 -15.76
CA VAL A 625 -22.23 19.46 -16.74
C VAL A 625 -22.40 17.94 -16.85
N LEU A 626 -21.31 17.18 -16.98
CA LEU A 626 -21.33 15.72 -16.98
C LEU A 626 -21.92 15.17 -15.68
N LYS A 627 -21.50 15.67 -14.50
CA LYS A 627 -22.02 15.15 -13.24
C LYS A 627 -23.51 15.48 -13.03
N VAL A 628 -23.97 16.66 -13.48
CA VAL A 628 -25.39 17.03 -13.45
C VAL A 628 -26.19 16.14 -14.43
N VAL A 629 -25.69 15.84 -15.63
CA VAL A 629 -26.34 14.90 -16.56
C VAL A 629 -26.44 13.49 -15.96
N SER A 630 -25.39 13.01 -15.29
CA SER A 630 -25.40 11.78 -14.47
C SER A 630 -26.53 11.80 -13.44
N GLN A 631 -26.63 12.86 -12.63
CA GLN A 631 -27.64 13.00 -11.56
C GLN A 631 -29.07 13.10 -12.10
N CYS A 632 -29.29 13.88 -13.16
CA CYS A 632 -30.58 13.95 -13.84
C CYS A 632 -30.99 12.59 -14.42
N ALA A 633 -30.05 11.84 -15.03
CA ALA A 633 -30.32 10.50 -15.54
C ALA A 633 -30.64 9.49 -14.42
N SER A 634 -29.99 9.57 -13.26
CA SER A 634 -30.33 8.69 -12.13
C SER A 634 -31.74 8.91 -11.56
N THR A 635 -32.35 10.08 -11.79
CA THR A 635 -33.60 10.49 -11.12
C THR A 635 -34.84 9.94 -11.82
N ASP A 636 -35.81 9.42 -11.06
CA ASP A 636 -36.94 8.65 -11.62
C ASP A 636 -37.96 9.47 -12.43
N GLY A 637 -38.10 10.78 -12.15
CA GLY A 637 -38.92 11.69 -12.96
C GLY A 637 -38.45 11.91 -14.41
N VAL A 638 -37.28 11.41 -14.80
CA VAL A 638 -36.71 11.61 -16.15
C VAL A 638 -36.92 10.36 -17.02
N THR A 639 -37.74 10.50 -18.06
CA THR A 639 -38.07 9.37 -18.95
C THR A 639 -36.94 9.03 -19.93
N ALA A 640 -36.79 7.73 -20.23
CA ALA A 640 -35.79 7.25 -21.18
C ALA A 640 -35.97 7.84 -22.60
N GLY A 641 -37.21 8.09 -23.04
CA GLY A 641 -37.52 8.72 -24.32
C GLY A 641 -36.96 10.14 -24.43
N TYR A 642 -37.16 10.96 -23.39
CA TYR A 642 -36.63 12.33 -23.32
C TYR A 642 -35.09 12.36 -23.45
N LEU A 643 -34.39 11.44 -22.77
CA LEU A 643 -32.94 11.31 -22.89
C LEU A 643 -32.50 10.92 -24.31
N LYS A 644 -33.20 9.96 -24.95
CA LYS A 644 -32.89 9.52 -26.32
C LYS A 644 -33.03 10.62 -27.35
N GLU A 645 -34.10 11.42 -27.28
CA GLU A 645 -34.40 12.48 -28.25
C GLU A 645 -33.56 13.74 -28.04
N HIS A 646 -33.39 14.21 -26.79
CA HIS A 646 -32.78 15.52 -26.53
C HIS A 646 -31.32 15.49 -26.06
N VAL A 647 -30.87 14.41 -25.40
CA VAL A 647 -29.60 14.41 -24.66
C VAL A 647 -28.51 13.57 -25.34
N LEU A 648 -28.82 12.32 -25.70
CA LEU A 648 -27.79 11.37 -26.14
C LEU A 648 -27.02 11.83 -27.39
N GLN A 649 -27.70 12.38 -28.40
CA GLN A 649 -27.04 12.75 -29.66
C GLN A 649 -25.97 13.84 -29.45
N GLU A 650 -26.29 14.90 -28.70
CA GLU A 650 -25.33 15.98 -28.45
C GLU A 650 -24.28 15.58 -27.39
N PHE A 651 -24.63 14.68 -26.45
CA PHE A 651 -23.70 14.10 -25.48
C PHE A 651 -22.57 13.31 -26.18
N PHE A 652 -22.91 12.36 -27.04
CA PHE A 652 -21.91 11.59 -27.78
C PHE A 652 -21.09 12.50 -28.72
N LYS A 653 -21.74 13.46 -29.40
CA LYS A 653 -21.07 14.44 -30.28
C LYS A 653 -20.08 15.36 -29.56
N SER A 654 -20.35 15.73 -28.29
CA SER A 654 -19.52 16.69 -27.54
C SER A 654 -18.47 16.03 -26.63
N PHE A 655 -18.80 14.88 -26.01
CA PHE A 655 -17.95 14.26 -24.98
C PHE A 655 -17.21 13.00 -25.46
N TRP A 656 -17.71 12.27 -26.46
CA TRP A 656 -17.01 11.11 -27.03
C TRP A 656 -16.08 11.54 -28.17
N VAL A 657 -14.94 12.10 -27.76
CA VAL A 657 -13.88 12.62 -28.65
C VAL A 657 -12.52 12.13 -28.15
N ARG A 658 -11.61 11.75 -29.06
CA ARG A 658 -10.25 11.22 -28.75
C ARG A 658 -9.51 12.01 -27.65
N ARG A 659 -9.68 13.36 -27.58
CA ARG A 659 -9.09 14.23 -26.54
C ARG A 659 -9.54 13.88 -25.11
N MET A 660 -10.81 13.50 -24.91
CA MET A 660 -11.38 13.23 -23.59
C MET A 660 -10.81 11.95 -22.96
N ALA A 661 -10.36 11.01 -23.78
CA ALA A 661 -9.71 9.77 -23.33
C ALA A 661 -8.27 9.97 -22.80
N LEU A 662 -7.65 11.13 -23.07
CA LEU A 662 -6.26 11.40 -22.66
C LEU A 662 -6.15 11.96 -21.22
N ASP A 663 -7.12 12.76 -20.74
CA ASP A 663 -7.18 13.14 -19.32
C ASP A 663 -7.91 12.06 -18.52
N LYS A 664 -7.18 11.33 -17.67
CA LYS A 664 -7.70 10.27 -16.79
C LYS A 664 -8.87 10.74 -15.90
N ARG A 665 -8.99 12.04 -15.59
CA ARG A 665 -10.12 12.61 -14.84
C ARG A 665 -11.37 12.78 -15.71
N ASN A 666 -11.20 13.28 -16.94
CA ASN A 666 -12.28 13.42 -17.92
C ASN A 666 -12.78 12.05 -18.39
N TYR A 667 -11.85 11.16 -18.76
CA TYR A 667 -12.08 9.74 -19.06
C TYR A 667 -13.03 9.11 -18.04
N ARG A 668 -12.69 9.18 -16.74
CA ARG A 668 -13.48 8.56 -15.68
C ARG A 668 -14.89 9.14 -15.61
N GLN A 669 -15.01 10.46 -15.64
CA GLN A 669 -16.32 11.14 -15.58
C GLN A 669 -17.19 10.81 -16.80
N VAL A 670 -16.63 10.72 -18.01
CA VAL A 670 -17.38 10.35 -19.23
C VAL A 670 -17.82 8.88 -19.18
N VAL A 671 -16.96 7.96 -18.75
CA VAL A 671 -17.30 6.54 -18.56
C VAL A 671 -18.44 6.39 -17.54
N GLU A 672 -18.31 6.97 -16.34
CA GLU A 672 -19.33 6.92 -15.29
C GLU A 672 -20.67 7.53 -15.77
N THR A 673 -20.64 8.71 -16.38
CA THR A 673 -21.86 9.37 -16.91
C THR A 673 -22.52 8.56 -18.03
N THR A 674 -21.74 7.84 -18.85
CA THR A 674 -22.30 7.00 -19.93
C THR A 674 -22.94 5.72 -19.37
N VAL A 675 -22.42 5.18 -18.27
CA VAL A 675 -23.04 4.05 -17.54
C VAL A 675 -24.36 4.48 -16.88
N ASP A 676 -24.37 5.63 -16.19
CA ASP A 676 -25.57 6.19 -15.55
C ASP A 676 -26.70 6.43 -16.59
N LEU A 677 -26.35 6.97 -17.76
CA LEU A 677 -27.28 7.12 -18.89
C LEU A 677 -27.78 5.75 -19.38
N GLY A 678 -26.89 4.77 -19.53
CA GLY A 678 -27.25 3.41 -19.96
C GLY A 678 -28.27 2.71 -19.06
N GLN A 679 -28.23 2.95 -17.74
CA GLN A 679 -29.16 2.35 -16.78
C GLN A 679 -30.63 2.75 -17.00
N LYS A 680 -30.91 3.96 -17.51
CA LYS A 680 -32.27 4.36 -17.93
C LYS A 680 -32.56 4.05 -19.40
N VAL A 681 -31.55 4.15 -20.27
CA VAL A 681 -31.72 4.20 -21.72
C VAL A 681 -31.75 2.81 -22.39
N GLY A 682 -31.13 1.81 -21.77
CA GLY A 682 -30.93 0.47 -22.33
C GLY A 682 -29.50 0.25 -22.85
N VAL A 683 -29.09 -1.01 -22.94
CA VAL A 683 -27.73 -1.41 -23.35
C VAL A 683 -27.53 -1.19 -24.84
N SER A 684 -28.49 -1.62 -25.65
CA SER A 684 -28.40 -1.66 -27.11
C SER A 684 -28.11 -0.28 -27.70
N GLU A 685 -28.82 0.74 -27.21
CA GLU A 685 -28.68 2.14 -27.63
C GLU A 685 -27.29 2.73 -27.34
N ILE A 686 -26.72 2.44 -26.17
CA ILE A 686 -25.38 2.92 -25.78
C ILE A 686 -24.30 2.15 -26.55
N VAL A 687 -24.41 0.82 -26.58
CA VAL A 687 -23.42 -0.07 -27.21
C VAL A 687 -23.38 0.14 -28.72
N GLU A 688 -24.51 0.29 -29.42
CA GLU A 688 -24.52 0.57 -30.87
C GLU A 688 -23.78 1.87 -31.23
N ARG A 689 -23.95 2.92 -30.42
CA ARG A 689 -23.31 4.23 -30.63
C ARG A 689 -21.79 4.20 -30.40
N ILE A 690 -21.28 3.31 -29.54
CA ILE A 690 -19.84 3.26 -29.20
C ILE A 690 -19.07 2.07 -29.79
N VAL A 691 -19.70 0.99 -30.25
CA VAL A 691 -19.02 -0.20 -30.78
C VAL A 691 -18.06 0.11 -31.94
N ASN A 692 -18.36 1.12 -32.77
CA ASN A 692 -17.45 1.53 -33.84
C ASN A 692 -16.11 2.09 -33.31
N ASN A 693 -16.10 2.67 -32.10
CA ASN A 693 -14.90 3.21 -31.47
C ASN A 693 -13.90 2.11 -31.04
N LEU A 694 -14.34 0.84 -30.96
CA LEU A 694 -13.47 -0.31 -30.69
C LEU A 694 -12.42 -0.55 -31.79
N LYS A 695 -12.67 -0.03 -32.99
CA LYS A 695 -11.74 -0.10 -34.14
C LYS A 695 -11.10 1.26 -34.49
N ASP A 696 -11.18 2.23 -33.58
CA ASP A 696 -10.43 3.49 -33.71
C ASP A 696 -8.92 3.25 -33.55
N GLU A 697 -8.10 4.05 -34.22
CA GLU A 697 -6.63 3.99 -34.16
C GLU A 697 -6.07 4.32 -32.77
N SER A 698 -6.80 5.09 -31.96
CA SER A 698 -6.35 5.55 -30.65
C SER A 698 -6.64 4.52 -29.56
N GLU A 699 -5.61 3.80 -29.11
CA GLU A 699 -5.71 2.79 -28.05
C GLU A 699 -6.35 3.32 -26.75
N ALA A 700 -6.08 4.57 -26.36
CA ALA A 700 -6.73 5.20 -25.21
C ALA A 700 -8.26 5.37 -25.40
N TYR A 701 -8.70 5.65 -26.62
CA TYR A 701 -10.11 5.77 -26.97
C TYR A 701 -10.79 4.40 -27.08
N ARG A 702 -10.09 3.38 -27.61
CA ARG A 702 -10.51 1.97 -27.53
C ARG A 702 -10.68 1.53 -26.07
N LYS A 703 -9.73 1.84 -25.20
CA LYS A 703 -9.76 1.53 -23.76
C LYS A 703 -10.97 2.16 -23.06
N MET A 704 -11.24 3.45 -23.32
CA MET A 704 -12.43 4.15 -22.80
C MET A 704 -13.74 3.49 -23.26
N THR A 705 -13.75 3.02 -24.51
CA THR A 705 -14.89 2.27 -25.09
C THR A 705 -15.07 0.93 -24.40
N VAL A 706 -14.02 0.13 -24.23
CA VAL A 706 -14.08 -1.18 -23.58
C VAL A 706 -14.46 -1.06 -22.10
N GLU A 707 -13.94 -0.08 -21.35
CA GLU A 707 -14.33 0.14 -19.95
C GLU A 707 -15.81 0.55 -19.81
N THR A 708 -16.34 1.32 -20.77
CA THR A 708 -17.76 1.67 -20.78
C THR A 708 -18.63 0.45 -21.09
N ILE A 709 -18.27 -0.33 -22.10
CA ILE A 709 -18.97 -1.57 -22.48
C ILE A 709 -18.93 -2.59 -21.33
N GLU A 710 -17.78 -2.74 -20.66
CA GLU A 710 -17.60 -3.61 -19.50
C GLU A 710 -18.59 -3.26 -18.38
N LYS A 711 -18.64 -1.99 -17.96
CA LYS A 711 -19.54 -1.52 -16.89
C LYS A 711 -21.02 -1.56 -17.28
N VAL A 712 -21.37 -1.20 -18.52
CA VAL A 712 -22.75 -1.26 -19.01
C VAL A 712 -23.25 -2.71 -19.04
N ILE A 713 -22.46 -3.64 -19.58
CA ILE A 713 -22.85 -5.06 -19.67
C ILE A 713 -22.76 -5.78 -18.31
N ALA A 714 -21.84 -5.39 -17.43
CA ALA A 714 -21.80 -5.91 -16.05
C ALA A 714 -23.01 -5.49 -15.20
N SER A 715 -23.60 -4.31 -15.46
CA SER A 715 -24.75 -3.79 -14.69
C SER A 715 -26.11 -4.17 -15.27
N LEU A 716 -26.23 -4.35 -16.59
CA LEU A 716 -27.51 -4.58 -17.29
C LEU A 716 -27.58 -5.91 -18.05
N GLY A 717 -26.47 -6.65 -18.19
CA GLY A 717 -26.37 -7.87 -18.97
C GLY A 717 -26.33 -7.63 -20.49
N ALA A 718 -26.50 -8.72 -21.26
CA ALA A 718 -26.45 -8.72 -22.72
C ALA A 718 -27.79 -9.10 -23.40
N ALA A 719 -28.90 -9.13 -22.65
CA ALA A 719 -30.20 -9.59 -23.16
C ALA A 719 -30.80 -8.68 -24.25
N ASP A 720 -30.58 -7.37 -24.13
CA ASP A 720 -31.03 -6.31 -25.04
C ASP A 720 -30.18 -6.20 -26.33
N ILE A 721 -29.08 -6.96 -26.43
CA ILE A 721 -28.16 -6.93 -27.57
C ILE A 721 -28.67 -7.86 -28.68
N GLY A 722 -29.06 -7.29 -29.82
CA GLY A 722 -29.43 -8.06 -31.03
C GLY A 722 -28.24 -8.70 -31.74
N GLU A 723 -28.49 -9.73 -32.54
CA GLU A 723 -27.49 -10.57 -33.23
C GLU A 723 -26.42 -9.77 -33.99
N ARG A 724 -26.81 -8.83 -34.85
CA ARG A 724 -25.88 -7.96 -35.59
C ARG A 724 -25.04 -7.03 -34.69
N LEU A 725 -25.54 -6.69 -33.50
CA LEU A 725 -24.77 -5.90 -32.53
C LEU A 725 -23.82 -6.80 -31.75
N GLU A 726 -24.20 -8.05 -31.45
CA GLU A 726 -23.31 -9.08 -30.90
C GLU A 726 -22.12 -9.38 -31.83
N GLU A 727 -22.35 -9.61 -33.13
CA GLU A 727 -21.27 -9.81 -34.11
C GLU A 727 -20.26 -8.65 -34.08
N ARG A 728 -20.75 -7.40 -34.23
CA ARG A 728 -19.92 -6.18 -34.22
C ARG A 728 -19.19 -5.98 -32.88
N LEU A 729 -19.82 -6.35 -31.77
CA LEU A 729 -19.26 -6.25 -30.43
C LEU A 729 -18.11 -7.25 -30.22
N VAL A 730 -18.31 -8.52 -30.59
CA VAL A 730 -17.29 -9.57 -30.46
C VAL A 730 -16.11 -9.32 -31.40
N ASP A 731 -16.37 -8.94 -32.65
CA ASP A 731 -15.34 -8.54 -33.64
C ASP A 731 -14.58 -7.27 -33.19
N GLY A 732 -15.28 -6.25 -32.70
CA GLY A 732 -14.67 -5.04 -32.14
C GLY A 732 -13.80 -5.31 -30.91
N ILE A 733 -14.25 -6.18 -30.01
CA ILE A 733 -13.49 -6.57 -28.81
C ILE A 733 -12.30 -7.46 -29.17
N LEU A 734 -12.43 -8.38 -30.12
CA LEU A 734 -11.30 -9.16 -30.65
C LEU A 734 -10.22 -8.25 -31.26
N HIS A 735 -10.63 -7.24 -32.03
CA HIS A 735 -9.72 -6.24 -32.61
C HIS A 735 -9.01 -5.40 -31.53
N ALA A 736 -9.77 -4.83 -30.57
CA ALA A 736 -9.25 -4.08 -29.44
C ALA A 736 -8.41 -4.95 -28.45
N PHE A 737 -8.58 -6.28 -28.49
CA PHE A 737 -7.74 -7.22 -27.74
C PHE A 737 -6.46 -7.58 -28.48
N GLN A 738 -6.51 -7.72 -29.81
CA GLN A 738 -5.34 -8.05 -30.63
C GLN A 738 -4.36 -6.87 -30.72
N GLU A 739 -4.84 -5.65 -31.00
CA GLU A 739 -4.01 -4.45 -31.21
C GLU A 739 -3.71 -3.65 -29.92
N GLN A 740 -3.24 -4.33 -28.88
CA GLN A 740 -2.74 -3.65 -27.66
C GLN A 740 -1.24 -3.40 -27.77
N SER A 741 -0.80 -2.21 -27.36
CA SER A 741 0.62 -1.90 -27.13
C SER A 741 1.02 -2.00 -25.65
N ILE A 742 0.05 -1.87 -24.74
CA ILE A 742 0.21 -2.04 -23.29
C ILE A 742 -0.87 -3.01 -22.78
N GLU A 743 -0.49 -4.05 -22.05
CA GLU A 743 -1.44 -5.08 -21.57
C GLU A 743 -2.28 -4.61 -20.38
N ASP A 744 -3.37 -3.91 -20.68
CA ASP A 744 -4.32 -3.40 -19.67
C ASP A 744 -5.29 -4.47 -19.13
N VAL A 745 -5.44 -4.52 -17.80
CA VAL A 745 -6.45 -5.35 -17.10
C VAL A 745 -7.88 -4.97 -17.51
N VAL A 746 -8.12 -3.69 -17.85
CA VAL A 746 -9.42 -3.18 -18.33
C VAL A 746 -9.89 -3.94 -19.58
N MET A 747 -8.99 -4.22 -20.52
CA MET A 747 -9.33 -4.91 -21.77
C MET A 747 -9.66 -6.38 -21.51
N LEU A 748 -8.90 -7.03 -20.62
CA LEU A 748 -9.13 -8.40 -20.16
C LEU A 748 -10.44 -8.54 -19.38
N ASN A 749 -10.78 -7.54 -18.55
CA ASN A 749 -12.06 -7.45 -17.86
C ASN A 749 -13.20 -7.35 -18.89
N GLY A 750 -13.17 -6.38 -19.80
CA GLY A 750 -14.21 -6.19 -20.80
C GLY A 750 -14.45 -7.43 -21.68
N PHE A 751 -13.37 -8.08 -22.15
CA PHE A 751 -13.47 -9.33 -22.91
C PHE A 751 -14.17 -10.43 -22.10
N GLY A 752 -13.69 -10.67 -20.87
CA GLY A 752 -14.26 -11.70 -19.99
C GLY A 752 -15.72 -11.42 -19.64
N THR A 753 -16.06 -10.18 -19.29
CA THR A 753 -17.43 -9.75 -18.95
C THR A 753 -18.38 -9.95 -20.14
N VAL A 754 -17.98 -9.60 -21.36
CA VAL A 754 -18.84 -9.78 -22.54
C VAL A 754 -19.03 -11.25 -22.90
N VAL A 755 -17.98 -12.07 -22.89
CA VAL A 755 -18.11 -13.53 -23.10
C VAL A 755 -19.01 -14.17 -22.05
N ASN A 756 -18.86 -13.79 -20.79
CA ASN A 756 -19.67 -14.31 -19.68
C ASN A 756 -21.14 -13.84 -19.74
N ALA A 757 -21.41 -12.61 -20.21
CA ALA A 757 -22.76 -12.09 -20.37
C ALA A 757 -23.50 -12.64 -21.60
N LEU A 758 -22.78 -12.97 -22.68
CA LEU A 758 -23.32 -13.67 -23.85
C LEU A 758 -23.56 -15.16 -23.59
N GLY A 759 -22.72 -15.79 -22.75
CA GLY A 759 -22.86 -17.18 -22.34
C GLY A 759 -22.94 -18.13 -23.53
N THR A 760 -24.04 -18.89 -23.63
CA THR A 760 -24.28 -19.85 -24.71
C THR A 760 -24.35 -19.22 -26.10
N ARG A 761 -24.71 -17.93 -26.22
CA ARG A 761 -24.69 -17.20 -27.51
C ARG A 761 -23.27 -17.10 -28.08
N CYS A 762 -22.25 -17.12 -27.23
CA CYS A 762 -20.85 -16.99 -27.64
C CYS A 762 -20.31 -18.19 -28.45
N LYS A 763 -21.02 -19.33 -28.48
CA LYS A 763 -20.59 -20.59 -29.10
C LYS A 763 -20.01 -20.46 -30.53
N PRO A 764 -20.59 -19.69 -31.48
CA PRO A 764 -20.04 -19.56 -32.83
C PRO A 764 -18.66 -18.89 -32.87
N TYR A 765 -18.37 -18.01 -31.91
CA TYR A 765 -17.13 -17.22 -31.87
C TYR A 765 -16.02 -17.91 -31.07
N LEU A 766 -16.34 -18.88 -30.20
CA LEU A 766 -15.35 -19.60 -29.39
C LEU A 766 -14.15 -20.16 -30.19
N PRO A 767 -14.30 -20.74 -31.40
CA PRO A 767 -13.16 -21.20 -32.19
C PRO A 767 -12.20 -20.07 -32.60
N GLN A 768 -12.72 -18.88 -32.94
CA GLN A 768 -11.91 -17.70 -33.29
C GLN A 768 -11.24 -17.08 -32.05
N ILE A 769 -11.94 -17.06 -30.92
CA ILE A 769 -11.40 -16.62 -29.62
C ILE A 769 -10.25 -17.54 -29.19
N VAL A 770 -10.45 -18.87 -29.22
CA VAL A 770 -9.42 -19.87 -28.89
C VAL A 770 -8.22 -19.80 -29.84
N SER A 771 -8.46 -19.60 -31.15
CA SER A 771 -7.37 -19.40 -32.12
C SER A 771 -6.55 -18.14 -31.80
N THR A 772 -7.22 -17.03 -31.45
CA THR A 772 -6.56 -15.78 -31.02
C THR A 772 -5.76 -15.96 -29.73
N ILE A 773 -6.30 -16.69 -28.76
CA ILE A 773 -5.63 -17.02 -27.49
C ILE A 773 -4.37 -17.86 -27.73
N LEU A 774 -4.45 -18.92 -28.55
CA LEU A 774 -3.31 -19.77 -28.89
C LEU A 774 -2.21 -18.97 -29.63
N TRP A 775 -2.59 -18.06 -30.52
CA TRP A 775 -1.63 -17.17 -31.18
C TRP A 775 -0.97 -16.19 -30.20
N ARG A 776 -1.73 -15.59 -29.26
CA ARG A 776 -1.17 -14.72 -28.22
C ARG A 776 -0.31 -15.48 -27.19
N LEU A 777 -0.62 -16.73 -26.88
CA LEU A 777 0.19 -17.59 -25.99
C LEU A 777 1.56 -17.95 -26.62
N ASN A 778 1.69 -17.86 -27.95
CA ASN A 778 2.95 -18.04 -28.67
C ASN A 778 3.73 -16.72 -28.89
N ASN A 779 3.28 -15.59 -28.33
CA ASN A 779 3.94 -14.29 -28.49
C ASN A 779 5.26 -14.23 -27.70
N LYS A 780 6.27 -13.50 -28.20
CA LYS A 780 7.54 -13.25 -27.50
C LYS A 780 7.37 -12.46 -26.21
N SER A 781 6.35 -11.59 -26.11
CA SER A 781 6.10 -10.82 -24.90
C SER A 781 5.53 -11.69 -23.78
N ALA A 782 6.12 -11.63 -22.59
CA ALA A 782 5.66 -12.37 -21.41
C ALA A 782 4.26 -11.90 -20.97
N THR A 783 4.01 -10.58 -20.96
CA THR A 783 2.75 -9.96 -20.54
C THR A 783 1.57 -10.36 -21.42
N VAL A 784 1.74 -10.44 -22.75
CA VAL A 784 0.72 -10.97 -23.69
C VAL A 784 0.37 -12.43 -23.36
N ARG A 785 1.36 -13.26 -23.05
CA ARG A 785 1.15 -14.68 -22.70
C ARG A 785 0.43 -14.85 -21.36
N GLN A 786 0.76 -14.02 -20.37
CA GLN A 786 0.00 -13.92 -19.12
C GLN A 786 -1.45 -13.55 -19.37
N GLN A 787 -1.72 -12.47 -20.13
CA GLN A 787 -3.07 -12.01 -20.41
C GLN A 787 -3.90 -13.05 -21.19
N ALA A 788 -3.26 -13.82 -22.07
CA ALA A 788 -3.90 -14.95 -22.76
C ALA A 788 -4.29 -16.07 -21.79
N ALA A 789 -3.42 -16.43 -20.83
CA ALA A 789 -3.74 -17.42 -19.80
C ALA A 789 -4.83 -16.95 -18.82
N ASP A 790 -4.74 -15.70 -18.36
CA ASP A 790 -5.77 -15.10 -17.50
C ASP A 790 -7.14 -14.99 -18.21
N LEU A 791 -7.17 -14.85 -19.54
CA LEU A 791 -8.41 -14.93 -20.33
C LEU A 791 -9.00 -16.34 -20.36
N ILE A 792 -8.18 -17.39 -20.56
CA ILE A 792 -8.64 -18.80 -20.49
C ILE A 792 -9.31 -19.07 -19.14
N SER A 793 -8.69 -18.60 -18.04
CA SER A 793 -9.22 -18.76 -16.68
C SER A 793 -10.63 -18.17 -16.51
N ARG A 794 -10.94 -17.08 -17.22
CA ARG A 794 -12.25 -16.39 -17.17
C ARG A 794 -13.31 -17.08 -18.05
N ILE A 795 -12.94 -17.53 -19.25
CA ILE A 795 -13.90 -18.11 -20.23
C ILE A 795 -14.19 -19.60 -20.04
N ALA A 796 -13.39 -20.33 -19.24
CA ALA A 796 -13.50 -21.78 -19.09
C ALA A 796 -14.93 -22.26 -18.73
N MET A 797 -15.65 -21.53 -17.87
CA MET A 797 -17.03 -21.88 -17.52
C MET A 797 -18.00 -21.77 -18.72
N VAL A 798 -17.86 -20.72 -19.53
CA VAL A 798 -18.68 -20.51 -20.74
C VAL A 798 -18.37 -21.58 -21.79
N MET A 799 -17.10 -21.95 -21.97
CA MET A 799 -16.71 -23.03 -22.88
C MET A 799 -17.40 -24.36 -22.55
N LYS A 800 -17.56 -24.68 -21.25
CA LYS A 800 -18.31 -25.87 -20.81
C LYS A 800 -19.83 -25.73 -21.00
N GLN A 801 -20.40 -24.55 -20.74
CA GLN A 801 -21.82 -24.28 -21.01
C GLN A 801 -22.15 -24.39 -22.51
N CYS A 802 -21.20 -24.05 -23.38
CA CYS A 802 -21.31 -24.24 -24.83
C CYS A 802 -21.06 -25.69 -25.29
N GLY A 803 -20.58 -26.58 -24.42
CA GLY A 803 -20.26 -27.98 -24.72
C GLY A 803 -18.93 -28.20 -25.45
N GLU A 804 -18.03 -27.22 -25.47
CA GLU A 804 -16.77 -27.25 -26.25
C GLU A 804 -15.60 -27.93 -25.50
N ASP A 805 -15.85 -29.14 -24.97
CA ASP A 805 -14.88 -29.91 -24.20
C ASP A 805 -13.59 -30.22 -24.99
N ALA A 806 -13.69 -30.42 -26.31
CA ALA A 806 -12.53 -30.65 -27.17
C ALA A 806 -11.61 -29.41 -27.27
N LEU A 807 -12.16 -28.20 -27.26
CA LEU A 807 -11.35 -26.97 -27.25
C LEU A 807 -10.68 -26.76 -25.89
N MET A 808 -11.36 -27.09 -24.78
CA MET A 808 -10.75 -27.05 -23.44
C MET A 808 -9.64 -28.10 -23.27
N GLY A 809 -9.82 -29.31 -23.80
CA GLY A 809 -8.77 -30.33 -23.84
C GLY A 809 -7.53 -29.86 -24.62
N LYS A 810 -7.72 -29.24 -25.79
CA LYS A 810 -6.63 -28.64 -26.56
C LYS A 810 -5.91 -27.53 -25.79
N LEU A 811 -6.63 -26.65 -25.10
CA LEU A 811 -6.03 -25.63 -24.23
C LEU A 811 -5.27 -26.25 -23.05
N GLY A 812 -5.79 -27.32 -22.44
CA GLY A 812 -5.15 -28.04 -21.34
C GLY A 812 -3.81 -28.66 -21.72
N VAL A 813 -3.72 -29.27 -22.91
CA VAL A 813 -2.44 -29.82 -23.44
C VAL A 813 -1.42 -28.70 -23.68
N VAL A 814 -1.81 -27.61 -24.36
CA VAL A 814 -0.88 -26.50 -24.64
C VAL A 814 -0.42 -25.82 -23.34
N LEU A 815 -1.33 -25.55 -22.39
CA LEU A 815 -0.96 -24.97 -21.09
C LEU A 815 -0.04 -25.90 -20.26
N TYR A 816 -0.15 -27.22 -20.41
CA TYR A 816 0.76 -28.18 -19.79
C TYR A 816 2.17 -28.12 -20.39
N GLU A 817 2.32 -27.97 -21.71
CA GLU A 817 3.62 -27.77 -22.37
C GLU A 817 4.31 -26.50 -21.84
N TYR A 818 3.55 -25.43 -21.58
CA TYR A 818 4.05 -24.18 -20.98
C TYR A 818 4.31 -24.23 -19.45
N LEU A 819 4.18 -25.40 -18.77
CA LEU A 819 4.64 -25.54 -17.37
C LEU A 819 6.17 -25.46 -17.19
N GLY A 820 6.94 -25.28 -18.28
CA GLY A 820 8.37 -24.95 -18.25
C GLY A 820 8.69 -23.45 -18.29
N GLU A 821 7.68 -22.57 -18.19
CA GLU A 821 7.84 -21.12 -18.38
C GLU A 821 8.82 -20.45 -17.39
N GLU A 822 9.74 -19.64 -17.92
CA GLU A 822 10.77 -18.95 -17.11
C GLU A 822 10.20 -17.77 -16.31
N TYR A 823 9.21 -17.05 -16.86
CA TYR A 823 8.59 -15.89 -16.22
C TYR A 823 7.52 -16.33 -15.20
N PRO A 824 7.70 -16.07 -13.90
CA PRO A 824 6.84 -16.67 -12.87
C PRO A 824 5.43 -16.05 -12.81
N GLU A 825 5.24 -14.81 -13.28
CA GLU A 825 3.92 -14.19 -13.39
C GLU A 825 3.07 -14.88 -14.46
N VAL A 826 3.70 -15.22 -15.60
CA VAL A 826 3.10 -15.99 -16.70
C VAL A 826 2.81 -17.41 -16.24
N LEU A 827 3.78 -18.09 -15.61
CA LEU A 827 3.61 -19.45 -15.06
C LEU A 827 2.47 -19.52 -14.05
N GLY A 828 2.36 -18.56 -13.13
CA GLY A 828 1.26 -18.49 -12.16
C GLY A 828 -0.11 -18.31 -12.83
N SER A 829 -0.16 -17.63 -13.97
CA SER A 829 -1.39 -17.40 -14.76
C SER A 829 -1.77 -18.65 -15.57
N ILE A 830 -0.79 -19.37 -16.13
CA ILE A 830 -0.94 -20.69 -16.77
C ILE A 830 -1.50 -21.72 -15.76
N LEU A 831 -0.94 -21.75 -14.54
CA LEU A 831 -1.44 -22.58 -13.44
C LEU A 831 -2.87 -22.19 -13.02
N GLY A 832 -3.18 -20.89 -12.97
CA GLY A 832 -4.53 -20.39 -12.73
C GLY A 832 -5.53 -20.85 -13.80
N ALA A 833 -5.13 -20.83 -15.08
CA ALA A 833 -5.93 -21.33 -16.19
C ALA A 833 -6.14 -22.86 -16.12
N LEU A 834 -5.09 -23.64 -15.85
CA LEU A 834 -5.18 -25.09 -15.64
C LEU A 834 -6.10 -25.43 -14.46
N ARG A 835 -6.01 -24.70 -13.33
CA ARG A 835 -6.92 -24.82 -12.18
C ARG A 835 -8.36 -24.58 -12.59
N SER A 836 -8.65 -23.57 -13.40
CA SER A 836 -10.00 -23.29 -13.89
C SER A 836 -10.52 -24.39 -14.82
N ILE A 837 -9.69 -24.90 -15.76
CA ILE A 837 -10.06 -26.02 -16.64
C ILE A 837 -10.34 -27.30 -15.82
N VAL A 838 -9.45 -27.70 -14.91
CA VAL A 838 -9.64 -28.88 -14.03
C VAL A 838 -10.87 -28.73 -13.12
N THR A 839 -11.20 -27.50 -12.72
CA THR A 839 -12.40 -27.19 -11.93
C THR A 839 -13.70 -27.38 -12.73
N VAL A 840 -13.65 -27.28 -14.06
CA VAL A 840 -14.83 -27.26 -14.94
C VAL A 840 -15.01 -28.53 -15.80
N VAL A 841 -13.93 -29.08 -16.38
CA VAL A 841 -13.95 -30.31 -17.20
C VAL A 841 -14.13 -31.56 -16.34
N GLY A 842 -13.56 -31.57 -15.13
CA GLY A 842 -13.49 -32.75 -14.28
C GLY A 842 -12.38 -33.72 -14.69
N ILE A 843 -12.09 -34.68 -13.82
CA ILE A 843 -10.82 -35.42 -13.83
C ILE A 843 -10.74 -36.48 -14.93
N ASN A 844 -11.84 -37.20 -15.19
CA ASN A 844 -11.84 -38.33 -16.12
C ASN A 844 -11.81 -37.91 -17.60
N GLN A 845 -11.99 -36.62 -17.90
CA GLN A 845 -11.99 -36.03 -19.25
C GLN A 845 -10.82 -35.06 -19.47
N MET A 846 -9.97 -34.84 -18.46
CA MET A 846 -8.85 -33.91 -18.55
C MET A 846 -7.75 -34.45 -19.48
N GLN A 847 -7.25 -33.57 -20.36
CA GLN A 847 -6.06 -33.80 -21.17
C GLN A 847 -5.05 -32.67 -20.87
N PRO A 848 -3.82 -32.97 -20.42
CA PRO A 848 -3.27 -34.31 -20.17
C PRO A 848 -3.87 -34.99 -18.92
N PRO A 849 -3.67 -36.31 -18.75
CA PRO A 849 -4.07 -37.03 -17.54
C PRO A 849 -3.39 -36.49 -16.27
N ILE A 850 -4.11 -36.55 -15.15
CA ILE A 850 -3.61 -36.06 -13.85
C ILE A 850 -2.36 -36.80 -13.37
N LYS A 851 -2.20 -38.07 -13.77
CA LYS A 851 -1.02 -38.90 -13.49
C LYS A 851 0.28 -38.29 -14.02
N ASP A 852 0.20 -37.53 -15.12
CA ASP A 852 1.34 -36.88 -15.75
C ASP A 852 1.46 -35.42 -15.30
N LEU A 853 0.33 -34.75 -15.09
CA LEU A 853 0.26 -33.37 -14.59
C LEU A 853 0.87 -33.22 -13.19
N LEU A 854 0.44 -34.01 -12.20
CA LEU A 854 0.81 -33.78 -10.80
C LEU A 854 2.31 -33.94 -10.52
N PRO A 855 3.04 -34.97 -11.02
CA PRO A 855 4.49 -35.05 -10.88
C PRO A 855 5.26 -33.89 -11.54
N ARG A 856 4.65 -33.19 -12.51
CA ARG A 856 5.19 -31.95 -13.11
C ARG A 856 4.92 -30.72 -12.23
N LEU A 857 3.86 -30.72 -11.43
CA LEU A 857 3.55 -29.67 -10.45
C LEU A 857 4.42 -29.76 -9.19
N THR A 858 4.79 -30.96 -8.71
CA THR A 858 5.56 -31.10 -7.45
C THR A 858 6.83 -30.24 -7.41
N PRO A 859 7.72 -30.22 -8.44
CA PRO A 859 8.88 -29.32 -8.45
C PRO A 859 8.53 -27.82 -8.46
N ILE A 860 7.36 -27.45 -9.00
CA ILE A 860 6.92 -26.05 -9.14
C ILE A 860 6.50 -25.47 -7.78
N LEU A 861 6.06 -26.30 -6.82
CA LEU A 861 5.82 -25.88 -5.43
C LEU A 861 7.06 -25.21 -4.78
N ARG A 862 8.27 -25.56 -5.23
CA ARG A 862 9.54 -24.99 -4.73
C ARG A 862 9.88 -23.62 -5.34
N ASN A 863 9.11 -23.14 -6.31
CA ASN A 863 9.27 -21.78 -6.83
C ASN A 863 9.01 -20.77 -5.70
N ARG A 864 9.80 -19.70 -5.63
CA ARG A 864 9.68 -18.68 -4.56
C ARG A 864 8.61 -17.62 -4.83
N HIS A 865 8.09 -17.56 -6.06
CA HIS A 865 7.18 -16.49 -6.47
C HIS A 865 5.75 -16.73 -5.95
N GLU A 866 5.18 -15.75 -5.26
CA GLU A 866 3.92 -15.90 -4.53
C GLU A 866 2.74 -16.30 -5.45
N LYS A 867 2.61 -15.69 -6.64
CA LYS A 867 1.57 -16.03 -7.63
C LYS A 867 1.71 -17.46 -8.18
N VAL A 868 2.92 -18.03 -8.19
CA VAL A 868 3.17 -19.42 -8.60
C VAL A 868 2.79 -20.38 -7.47
N GLN A 869 3.26 -20.12 -6.23
CA GLN A 869 2.95 -20.94 -5.07
C GLN A 869 1.44 -21.05 -4.87
N GLU A 870 0.73 -19.92 -4.83
CA GLU A 870 -0.71 -19.87 -4.56
C GLU A 870 -1.53 -20.67 -5.58
N ASN A 871 -1.29 -20.48 -6.89
CA ASN A 871 -2.01 -21.21 -7.93
C ASN A 871 -1.59 -22.69 -8.02
N THR A 872 -0.33 -23.04 -7.73
CA THR A 872 0.13 -24.45 -7.72
C THR A 872 -0.52 -25.21 -6.56
N ILE A 873 -0.52 -24.63 -5.35
CA ILE A 873 -1.08 -25.26 -4.16
C ILE A 873 -2.60 -25.42 -4.31
N ASP A 874 -3.31 -24.40 -4.80
CA ASP A 874 -4.74 -24.51 -5.11
C ASP A 874 -5.03 -25.61 -6.15
N LEU A 875 -4.24 -25.71 -7.22
CA LEU A 875 -4.40 -26.75 -8.25
C LEU A 875 -4.18 -28.14 -7.64
N VAL A 876 -3.13 -28.33 -6.85
CA VAL A 876 -2.86 -29.59 -6.13
C VAL A 876 -4.00 -29.93 -5.16
N GLY A 877 -4.53 -28.96 -4.41
CA GLY A 877 -5.68 -29.14 -3.52
C GLY A 877 -6.96 -29.53 -4.26
N ARG A 878 -7.24 -28.93 -5.42
CA ARG A 878 -8.37 -29.31 -6.28
C ARG A 878 -8.24 -30.72 -6.85
N ILE A 879 -7.01 -31.20 -7.11
CA ILE A 879 -6.76 -32.58 -7.53
C ILE A 879 -6.98 -33.55 -6.35
N ALA A 880 -6.48 -33.22 -5.16
CA ALA A 880 -6.62 -34.04 -3.95
C ALA A 880 -8.07 -34.23 -3.51
N ASP A 881 -8.89 -33.18 -3.56
CA ASP A 881 -10.32 -33.22 -3.20
C ASP A 881 -11.16 -34.05 -4.18
N ARG A 882 -10.90 -33.93 -5.49
CA ARG A 882 -11.76 -34.47 -6.55
C ARG A 882 -11.34 -35.82 -7.13
N GLY A 883 -10.09 -36.22 -7.01
CA GLY A 883 -9.57 -37.45 -7.64
C GLY A 883 -8.34 -38.03 -6.96
N PRO A 884 -8.36 -38.26 -5.64
CA PRO A 884 -7.21 -38.78 -4.89
C PRO A 884 -6.71 -40.13 -5.42
N GLU A 885 -7.64 -41.00 -5.85
CA GLU A 885 -7.40 -42.32 -6.45
C GLU A 885 -6.52 -42.30 -7.70
N SER A 886 -6.45 -41.16 -8.40
CA SER A 886 -5.67 -41.05 -9.64
C SER A 886 -4.16 -41.05 -9.39
N VAL A 887 -3.71 -40.80 -8.15
CA VAL A 887 -2.30 -40.56 -7.78
C VAL A 887 -1.88 -41.48 -6.63
N ASN A 888 -0.62 -41.95 -6.67
CA ASN A 888 -0.06 -42.83 -5.64
C ASN A 888 0.20 -42.07 -4.33
N ALA A 889 -0.23 -42.64 -3.20
CA ALA A 889 0.00 -42.13 -1.84
C ALA A 889 1.45 -41.67 -1.56
N ARG A 890 2.46 -42.29 -2.19
CA ARG A 890 3.86 -41.87 -2.05
C ARG A 890 4.13 -40.45 -2.59
N GLU A 891 3.51 -40.06 -3.70
CA GLU A 891 3.66 -38.71 -4.26
C GLU A 891 2.82 -37.70 -3.45
N TRP A 892 1.65 -38.11 -2.93
CA TRP A 892 0.90 -37.30 -1.97
C TRP A 892 1.70 -37.01 -0.69
N MET A 893 2.40 -38.00 -0.10
CA MET A 893 3.29 -37.78 1.03
C MET A 893 4.48 -36.87 0.70
N ARG A 894 5.05 -36.99 -0.51
CA ARG A 894 6.09 -36.06 -0.97
C ARG A 894 5.56 -34.62 -1.04
N ILE A 895 4.35 -34.43 -1.58
CA ILE A 895 3.69 -33.12 -1.59
C ILE A 895 3.47 -32.60 -0.18
N CYS A 896 3.05 -33.42 0.79
CA CYS A 896 2.97 -33.01 2.20
C CYS A 896 4.30 -32.46 2.75
N PHE A 897 5.43 -33.13 2.47
CA PHE A 897 6.75 -32.61 2.87
C PHE A 897 7.10 -31.28 2.19
N GLU A 898 6.82 -31.13 0.89
CA GLU A 898 7.12 -29.89 0.16
C GLU A 898 6.15 -28.73 0.54
N LEU A 899 4.94 -29.04 1.03
CA LEU A 899 3.98 -28.07 1.60
C LEU A 899 4.36 -27.57 3.01
N LEU A 900 5.17 -28.30 3.80
CA LEU A 900 5.59 -27.85 5.13
C LEU A 900 6.38 -26.54 5.08
N ASP A 901 7.21 -26.34 4.06
CA ASP A 901 7.93 -25.08 3.87
C ASP A 901 7.01 -23.94 3.39
N MET A 902 5.90 -24.25 2.68
CA MET A 902 4.90 -23.26 2.29
C MET A 902 4.14 -22.67 3.49
N LEU A 903 4.14 -23.35 4.63
CA LEU A 903 3.62 -22.81 5.90
C LEU A 903 4.43 -21.60 6.42
N LYS A 904 5.67 -21.41 5.93
CA LYS A 904 6.55 -20.29 6.26
C LYS A 904 6.37 -19.07 5.33
N ALA A 905 5.67 -19.22 4.20
CA ALA A 905 5.46 -18.16 3.22
C ALA A 905 4.84 -16.89 3.86
N HIS A 906 5.17 -15.69 3.35
CA HIS A 906 4.74 -14.43 3.97
C HIS A 906 3.27 -14.10 3.67
N LYS A 907 2.77 -14.33 2.44
CA LYS A 907 1.35 -14.18 2.09
C LYS A 907 0.43 -15.04 2.96
N LYS A 908 -0.66 -14.44 3.47
CA LYS A 908 -1.70 -15.18 4.21
C LYS A 908 -2.45 -16.19 3.31
N GLY A 909 -2.62 -15.88 2.03
CA GLY A 909 -3.32 -16.72 1.07
C GLY A 909 -2.62 -18.07 0.85
N ILE A 910 -1.33 -18.06 0.52
CA ILE A 910 -0.47 -19.25 0.39
C ILE A 910 -0.56 -20.16 1.61
N ARG A 911 -0.40 -19.61 2.83
CA ARG A 911 -0.51 -20.40 4.07
C ARG A 911 -1.91 -21.01 4.26
N ARG A 912 -2.98 -20.32 3.86
CA ARG A 912 -4.35 -20.85 3.89
C ARG A 912 -4.54 -21.97 2.86
N ALA A 913 -4.08 -21.78 1.62
CA ALA A 913 -4.15 -22.77 0.56
C ALA A 913 -3.39 -24.06 0.94
N ALA A 914 -2.19 -23.92 1.52
CA ALA A 914 -1.40 -25.05 2.00
C ALA A 914 -2.11 -25.81 3.13
N ASN A 915 -2.63 -25.09 4.13
CA ASN A 915 -3.39 -25.67 5.25
C ASN A 915 -4.65 -26.43 4.77
N ASN A 916 -5.42 -25.85 3.84
CA ASN A 916 -6.56 -26.54 3.24
C ASN A 916 -6.13 -27.82 2.48
N THR A 917 -5.01 -27.73 1.75
CA THR A 917 -4.48 -28.84 0.95
C THR A 917 -3.96 -29.98 1.83
N PHE A 918 -3.40 -29.71 3.01
CA PHE A 918 -3.13 -30.74 4.01
C PHE A 918 -4.39 -31.50 4.44
N GLY A 919 -5.52 -30.79 4.63
CA GLY A 919 -6.83 -31.41 4.93
C GLY A 919 -7.33 -32.33 3.83
N PHE A 920 -7.22 -31.92 2.56
CA PHE A 920 -7.59 -32.75 1.40
C PHE A 920 -6.67 -33.96 1.23
N ILE A 921 -5.36 -33.83 1.44
CA ILE A 921 -4.42 -34.95 1.34
C ILE A 921 -4.57 -35.93 2.52
N ALA A 922 -4.83 -35.45 3.74
CA ALA A 922 -5.12 -36.33 4.87
C ALA A 922 -6.41 -37.15 4.66
N LYS A 923 -7.43 -36.57 4.03
CA LYS A 923 -8.64 -37.28 3.56
C LYS A 923 -8.34 -38.29 2.44
N ALA A 924 -7.29 -38.09 1.65
CA ALA A 924 -6.90 -38.94 0.51
C ALA A 924 -6.07 -40.17 0.90
N ILE A 925 -5.09 -40.02 1.82
CA ILE A 925 -4.21 -41.12 2.27
C ILE A 925 -4.71 -41.75 3.57
N GLY A 926 -5.25 -40.92 4.47
CA GLY A 926 -5.42 -41.21 5.89
C GLY A 926 -4.59 -40.24 6.75
N PRO A 927 -5.06 -39.89 7.97
CA PRO A 927 -4.44 -38.82 8.76
C PRO A 927 -3.09 -39.21 9.38
N GLN A 928 -2.85 -40.48 9.73
CA GLN A 928 -1.72 -40.86 10.59
C GLN A 928 -0.34 -40.52 9.99
N ASP A 929 -0.12 -40.79 8.72
CA ASP A 929 1.15 -40.47 8.04
C ASP A 929 1.38 -38.96 7.95
N VAL A 930 0.32 -38.18 7.67
CA VAL A 930 0.38 -36.72 7.62
C VAL A 930 0.64 -36.12 9.00
N LEU A 931 -0.05 -36.59 10.04
CA LEU A 931 0.15 -36.19 11.43
C LEU A 931 1.59 -36.41 11.90
N ALA A 932 2.20 -37.55 11.56
CA ALA A 932 3.60 -37.83 11.92
C ALA A 932 4.55 -36.76 11.36
N THR A 933 4.31 -36.23 10.16
CA THR A 933 5.11 -35.13 9.60
C THR A 933 4.85 -33.80 10.30
N LEU A 934 3.60 -33.49 10.64
CA LEU A 934 3.20 -32.25 11.31
C LEU A 934 3.72 -32.19 12.76
N LEU A 935 3.57 -33.27 13.53
CA LEU A 935 4.03 -33.33 14.92
C LEU A 935 5.55 -33.14 15.04
N ASN A 936 6.34 -33.73 14.15
CA ASN A 936 7.79 -33.48 14.10
C ASN A 936 8.12 -31.99 13.84
N ASN A 937 7.31 -31.28 13.05
CA ASN A 937 7.49 -29.86 12.78
C ASN A 937 7.11 -28.95 13.97
N LEU A 938 6.41 -29.45 15.00
CA LEU A 938 6.15 -28.71 16.26
C LEU A 938 7.43 -28.47 17.09
N ARG A 939 8.53 -29.18 16.81
CA ARG A 939 9.85 -29.00 17.46
C ARG A 939 10.68 -27.88 16.83
N VAL A 940 10.21 -27.26 15.74
CA VAL A 940 10.92 -26.14 15.08
C VAL A 940 10.83 -24.88 15.95
N GLN A 941 11.98 -24.27 16.28
CA GLN A 941 12.03 -23.08 17.15
C GLN A 941 11.17 -21.91 16.62
N GLU A 942 11.09 -21.75 15.30
CA GLU A 942 10.35 -20.69 14.61
C GLU A 942 8.85 -20.70 14.95
N ARG A 943 8.37 -19.61 15.57
CA ARG A 943 6.98 -19.48 16.03
C ARG A 943 5.96 -19.53 14.88
N GLN A 944 6.25 -18.98 13.70
CA GLN A 944 5.29 -18.98 12.60
C GLN A 944 5.08 -20.39 12.05
N SER A 945 6.15 -21.14 11.75
CA SER A 945 6.07 -22.56 11.37
C SER A 945 5.23 -23.39 12.36
N ARG A 946 5.50 -23.29 13.67
CA ARG A 946 4.70 -23.98 14.71
C ARG A 946 3.23 -23.57 14.73
N VAL A 947 2.93 -22.28 14.61
CA VAL A 947 1.53 -21.79 14.60
C VAL A 947 0.77 -22.29 13.37
N CYS A 948 1.40 -22.34 12.20
CA CYS A 948 0.76 -22.83 10.98
C CYS A 948 0.58 -24.36 11.00
N THR A 949 1.56 -25.08 11.56
CA THR A 949 1.46 -26.52 11.85
C THR A 949 0.28 -26.83 12.77
N ALA A 950 0.08 -26.04 13.82
CA ALA A 950 -1.06 -26.19 14.73
C ALA A 950 -2.42 -25.98 14.03
N VAL A 951 -2.51 -25.04 13.08
CA VAL A 951 -3.71 -24.86 12.23
C VAL A 951 -3.91 -26.05 11.29
N ALA A 952 -2.85 -26.55 10.66
CA ALA A 952 -2.92 -27.72 9.78
C ALA A 952 -3.39 -28.97 10.52
N ILE A 953 -2.91 -29.22 11.75
CA ILE A 953 -3.39 -30.32 12.60
C ILE A 953 -4.88 -30.14 12.95
N GLY A 954 -5.33 -28.90 13.22
CA GLY A 954 -6.75 -28.60 13.45
C GLY A 954 -7.63 -28.95 12.24
N ILE A 955 -7.21 -28.60 11.03
CA ILE A 955 -7.94 -28.93 9.78
C ILE A 955 -7.90 -30.43 9.49
N VAL A 956 -6.80 -31.13 9.77
CA VAL A 956 -6.75 -32.61 9.67
C VAL A 956 -7.70 -33.27 10.67
N ALA A 957 -7.91 -32.68 11.86
CA ALA A 957 -8.91 -33.16 12.83
C ALA A 957 -10.37 -32.87 12.41
N GLU A 958 -10.60 -31.77 11.71
CA GLU A 958 -11.88 -31.46 11.06
C GLU A 958 -12.19 -32.47 9.93
N THR A 959 -11.25 -32.67 8.98
CA THR A 959 -11.51 -33.51 7.79
C THR A 959 -11.44 -35.01 8.04
N CYS A 960 -10.68 -35.47 9.03
CA CYS A 960 -10.49 -36.90 9.36
C CYS A 960 -11.08 -37.31 10.73
N ALA A 961 -11.91 -36.43 11.32
CA ALA A 961 -12.53 -36.52 12.64
C ALA A 961 -11.54 -36.58 13.85
N PRO A 962 -11.87 -35.95 14.99
CA PRO A 962 -10.87 -35.70 16.04
C PRO A 962 -10.32 -36.95 16.73
N PHE A 963 -11.08 -38.04 16.79
CA PHE A 963 -10.63 -39.30 17.41
C PHE A 963 -9.35 -39.88 16.79
N THR A 964 -9.04 -39.54 15.53
CA THR A 964 -7.81 -39.99 14.85
C THR A 964 -6.59 -39.15 15.22
N VAL A 965 -6.79 -37.87 15.57
CA VAL A 965 -5.74 -36.87 15.82
C VAL A 965 -5.45 -36.70 17.32
N LEU A 966 -6.50 -36.66 18.13
CA LEU A 966 -6.45 -36.27 19.52
C LEU A 966 -5.54 -37.17 20.39
N PRO A 967 -5.55 -38.52 20.26
CA PRO A 967 -4.65 -39.38 21.04
C PRO A 967 -3.16 -39.13 20.72
N ALA A 968 -2.84 -38.79 19.46
CA ALA A 968 -1.47 -38.49 19.03
C ALA A 968 -0.99 -37.14 19.61
N LEU A 969 -1.85 -36.10 19.56
CA LEU A 969 -1.58 -34.81 20.22
C LEU A 969 -1.38 -34.97 21.74
N MET A 970 -2.27 -35.69 22.41
CA MET A 970 -2.18 -35.94 23.85
C MET A 970 -0.92 -36.74 24.25
N ASN A 971 -0.42 -37.60 23.36
CA ASN A 971 0.85 -38.30 23.59
C ASN A 971 2.06 -37.38 23.38
N GLU A 972 2.07 -36.54 22.35
CA GLU A 972 3.17 -35.60 22.08
C GLU A 972 3.26 -34.49 23.15
N TYR A 973 2.15 -34.14 23.83
CA TYR A 973 2.17 -33.26 25.02
C TYR A 973 3.02 -33.80 26.19
N ARG A 974 3.24 -35.12 26.25
CA ARG A 974 4.09 -35.77 27.27
C ARG A 974 5.59 -35.59 27.02
N VAL A 975 5.98 -35.07 25.85
CA VAL A 975 7.37 -34.71 25.56
C VAL A 975 7.73 -33.47 26.40
N PRO A 976 8.81 -33.51 27.22
CA PRO A 976 9.16 -32.42 28.14
C PRO A 976 9.82 -31.22 27.43
N GLU A 977 9.28 -30.80 26.28
CA GLU A 977 9.70 -29.60 25.56
C GLU A 977 8.57 -28.55 25.57
N LEU A 978 8.78 -27.47 26.32
CA LEU A 978 7.85 -26.34 26.47
C LEU A 978 7.36 -25.75 25.13
N ASN A 979 8.15 -25.87 24.05
CA ASN A 979 7.79 -25.44 22.71
C ASN A 979 6.72 -26.32 22.04
N VAL A 980 6.80 -27.62 22.29
CA VAL A 980 5.92 -28.67 21.75
C VAL A 980 4.62 -28.68 22.54
N GLN A 981 4.68 -28.58 23.86
CA GLN A 981 3.51 -28.49 24.74
C GLN A 981 2.63 -27.27 24.41
N ASN A 982 3.23 -26.07 24.30
CA ASN A 982 2.57 -24.87 23.76
C ASN A 982 2.04 -25.07 22.32
N GLY A 983 2.73 -25.87 21.49
CA GLY A 983 2.29 -26.23 20.14
C GLY A 983 1.05 -27.13 20.14
N VAL A 984 1.00 -28.12 21.03
CA VAL A 984 -0.15 -29.02 21.22
C VAL A 984 -1.35 -28.26 21.79
N LEU A 985 -1.17 -27.47 22.86
CA LEU A 985 -2.25 -26.62 23.42
C LEU A 985 -2.82 -25.68 22.36
N LYS A 986 -1.97 -25.11 21.50
CA LYS A 986 -2.45 -24.29 20.38
C LYS A 986 -3.12 -25.09 19.26
N SER A 987 -2.68 -26.32 19.01
CA SER A 987 -3.34 -27.23 18.06
C SER A 987 -4.73 -27.61 18.56
N LEU A 988 -4.87 -27.89 19.86
CA LEU A 988 -6.15 -28.12 20.53
C LEU A 988 -7.06 -26.89 20.45
N SER A 989 -6.53 -25.67 20.62
CA SER A 989 -7.33 -24.44 20.51
C SER A 989 -7.97 -24.29 19.13
N PHE A 990 -7.25 -24.60 18.04
CA PHE A 990 -7.82 -24.56 16.68
C PHE A 990 -8.72 -25.77 16.39
N LEU A 991 -8.35 -26.96 16.87
CA LEU A 991 -9.16 -28.17 16.75
C LEU A 991 -10.54 -27.96 17.38
N PHE A 992 -10.63 -27.43 18.60
CA PHE A 992 -11.91 -27.13 19.25
C PHE A 992 -12.64 -25.92 18.65
N GLU A 993 -11.93 -24.98 18.00
CA GLU A 993 -12.55 -23.91 17.23
C GLU A 993 -13.25 -24.43 15.95
N TYR A 994 -12.66 -25.41 15.25
CA TYR A 994 -13.18 -25.89 13.95
C TYR A 994 -14.25 -26.97 14.09
N ILE A 995 -14.20 -27.82 15.13
CA ILE A 995 -15.14 -28.96 15.27
C ILE A 995 -16.48 -28.58 15.92
N GLY A 996 -16.55 -27.40 16.56
CA GLY A 996 -17.76 -26.87 17.19
C GLY A 996 -18.46 -27.87 18.14
N GLU A 997 -19.71 -28.19 17.83
CA GLU A 997 -20.58 -29.09 18.63
C GLU A 997 -20.01 -30.50 18.85
N MET A 998 -19.12 -30.97 17.96
CA MET A 998 -18.43 -32.26 18.15
C MET A 998 -17.49 -32.27 19.36
N ALA A 999 -17.18 -31.12 19.96
CA ALA A 999 -16.34 -31.01 21.15
C ALA A 999 -16.85 -31.84 22.34
N LYS A 1000 -18.18 -32.00 22.47
CA LYS A 1000 -18.84 -32.66 23.62
C LYS A 1000 -18.29 -34.06 23.92
N ASP A 1001 -18.00 -34.83 22.87
CA ASP A 1001 -17.60 -36.24 22.97
C ASP A 1001 -16.11 -36.38 23.38
N TYR A 1002 -15.36 -35.27 23.41
CA TYR A 1002 -13.93 -35.23 23.69
C TYR A 1002 -13.57 -34.43 24.96
N VAL A 1003 -14.49 -33.68 25.57
CA VAL A 1003 -14.20 -32.81 26.75
C VAL A 1003 -13.49 -33.59 27.85
N TYR A 1004 -14.12 -34.66 28.35
CA TYR A 1004 -13.60 -35.46 29.46
C TYR A 1004 -12.24 -36.11 29.17
N ALA A 1005 -11.91 -36.36 27.90
CA ALA A 1005 -10.59 -36.86 27.51
C ALA A 1005 -9.51 -35.78 27.63
N VAL A 1006 -9.85 -34.52 27.38
CA VAL A 1006 -8.91 -33.38 27.35
C VAL A 1006 -8.82 -32.64 28.69
N THR A 1007 -9.83 -32.73 29.56
CA THR A 1007 -9.83 -32.08 30.89
C THR A 1007 -8.54 -32.33 31.69
N PRO A 1008 -7.98 -33.55 31.81
CA PRO A 1008 -6.74 -33.77 32.58
C PRO A 1008 -5.49 -33.10 31.97
N LEU A 1009 -5.48 -32.86 30.65
CA LEU A 1009 -4.40 -32.14 29.97
C LEU A 1009 -4.52 -30.63 30.22
N LEU A 1010 -5.76 -30.12 30.28
CA LEU A 1010 -6.03 -28.72 30.63
C LEU A 1010 -5.82 -28.44 32.12
N GLU A 1011 -6.04 -29.42 33.00
CA GLU A 1011 -5.73 -29.31 34.43
C GLU A 1011 -4.24 -29.04 34.66
N ASP A 1012 -3.36 -29.87 34.09
CA ASP A 1012 -1.91 -29.66 34.09
C ASP A 1012 -1.52 -28.29 33.51
N ALA A 1013 -2.01 -27.94 32.32
CA ALA A 1013 -1.66 -26.71 31.63
C ALA A 1013 -2.22 -25.41 32.26
N LEU A 1014 -3.27 -25.49 33.08
CA LEU A 1014 -3.81 -24.34 33.85
C LEU A 1014 -3.13 -24.16 35.21
N ILE A 1015 -2.51 -25.22 35.74
CA ILE A 1015 -1.76 -25.21 37.01
C ILE A 1015 -0.28 -24.90 36.79
N ASP A 1016 0.27 -25.17 35.59
CA ASP A 1016 1.69 -24.93 35.29
C ASP A 1016 2.17 -23.49 35.56
N ARG A 1017 3.45 -23.38 35.90
CA ARG A 1017 4.14 -22.13 36.27
C ARG A 1017 4.25 -21.14 35.10
N ASP A 1018 4.33 -21.58 33.85
CA ASP A 1018 4.44 -20.71 32.68
C ASP A 1018 3.13 -19.95 32.38
N GLN A 1019 3.24 -18.64 32.20
CA GLN A 1019 2.12 -17.79 31.80
C GLN A 1019 1.61 -18.12 30.39
N VAL A 1020 2.46 -18.62 29.49
CA VAL A 1020 2.04 -18.97 28.11
C VAL A 1020 1.24 -20.27 28.09
N HIS A 1021 1.57 -21.25 28.94
CA HIS A 1021 0.75 -22.44 29.16
C HIS A 1021 -0.64 -22.05 29.67
N ARG A 1022 -0.74 -21.32 30.78
CA ARG A 1022 -2.06 -20.89 31.32
C ARG A 1022 -2.85 -20.03 30.32
N GLN A 1023 -2.18 -19.16 29.56
CA GLN A 1023 -2.81 -18.36 28.51
C GLN A 1023 -3.35 -19.21 27.34
N THR A 1024 -2.60 -20.21 26.89
CA THR A 1024 -3.01 -21.06 25.75
C THR A 1024 -4.07 -22.07 26.19
N ALA A 1025 -3.94 -22.67 27.37
CA ALA A 1025 -4.98 -23.51 27.97
C ALA A 1025 -6.30 -22.76 28.17
N ALA A 1026 -6.28 -21.52 28.68
CA ALA A 1026 -7.48 -20.67 28.74
C ALA A 1026 -8.12 -20.45 27.35
N SER A 1027 -7.30 -20.29 26.30
CA SER A 1027 -7.81 -20.24 24.92
C SER A 1027 -8.52 -21.54 24.51
N VAL A 1028 -7.96 -22.72 24.84
CA VAL A 1028 -8.64 -24.00 24.58
C VAL A 1028 -9.97 -24.07 25.33
N VAL A 1029 -9.98 -23.77 26.64
CA VAL A 1029 -11.20 -23.80 27.47
C VAL A 1029 -12.28 -22.89 26.90
N LYS A 1030 -11.92 -21.71 26.39
CA LYS A 1030 -12.86 -20.80 25.71
C LYS A 1030 -13.56 -21.47 24.52
N HIS A 1031 -12.80 -22.09 23.61
CA HIS A 1031 -13.39 -22.73 22.42
C HIS A 1031 -14.19 -23.99 22.79
N VAL A 1032 -13.71 -24.78 23.76
CA VAL A 1032 -14.45 -25.94 24.30
C VAL A 1032 -15.80 -25.49 24.88
N ALA A 1033 -15.80 -24.51 25.79
CA ALA A 1033 -17.01 -24.05 26.46
C ALA A 1033 -18.06 -23.49 25.48
N LEU A 1034 -17.64 -22.70 24.49
CA LEU A 1034 -18.54 -22.21 23.44
C LEU A 1034 -19.06 -23.36 22.55
N GLY A 1035 -18.25 -24.39 22.27
CA GLY A 1035 -18.64 -25.55 21.48
C GLY A 1035 -19.59 -26.52 22.19
N VAL A 1036 -19.62 -26.55 23.53
CA VAL A 1036 -20.49 -27.46 24.32
C VAL A 1036 -21.67 -26.77 25.03
N MET A 1037 -21.97 -25.53 24.63
CA MET A 1037 -23.10 -24.75 25.16
C MET A 1037 -24.43 -25.51 25.00
N GLY A 1038 -25.08 -25.84 26.12
CA GLY A 1038 -26.34 -26.60 26.13
C GLY A 1038 -26.21 -28.10 25.79
N LEU A 1039 -24.99 -28.64 25.66
CA LEU A 1039 -24.75 -30.06 25.33
C LEU A 1039 -24.52 -30.96 26.57
N GLY A 1040 -24.73 -30.43 27.79
CA GLY A 1040 -24.73 -31.20 29.04
C GLY A 1040 -23.36 -31.43 29.70
N CYS A 1041 -22.31 -30.73 29.28
CA CYS A 1041 -20.95 -30.83 29.85
C CYS A 1041 -20.66 -29.80 30.96
N GLU A 1042 -21.69 -29.38 31.71
CA GLU A 1042 -21.62 -28.27 32.68
C GLU A 1042 -20.66 -28.57 33.85
N ASP A 1043 -20.60 -29.83 34.28
CA ASP A 1043 -19.73 -30.32 35.35
C ASP A 1043 -18.23 -30.16 35.03
N ALA A 1044 -17.82 -30.54 33.82
CA ALA A 1044 -16.46 -30.36 33.33
C ALA A 1044 -16.11 -28.87 33.19
N MET A 1045 -17.07 -28.04 32.79
CA MET A 1045 -16.86 -26.59 32.70
C MET A 1045 -16.75 -25.92 34.08
N VAL A 1046 -17.51 -26.38 35.08
CA VAL A 1046 -17.36 -25.95 36.49
C VAL A 1046 -16.01 -26.38 37.07
N HIS A 1047 -15.54 -27.60 36.77
CA HIS A 1047 -14.18 -28.01 37.16
C HIS A 1047 -13.11 -27.08 36.55
N LEU A 1048 -13.17 -26.81 35.25
CA LEU A 1048 -12.23 -25.90 34.56
C LEU A 1048 -12.34 -24.45 35.08
N LEU A 1049 -13.53 -23.99 35.50
CA LEU A 1049 -13.72 -22.68 36.12
C LEU A 1049 -12.89 -22.52 37.40
N ASN A 1050 -12.89 -23.55 38.27
CA ASN A 1050 -12.14 -23.52 39.52
C ASN A 1050 -10.62 -23.40 39.30
N LEU A 1051 -10.10 -23.90 38.18
CA LEU A 1051 -8.69 -23.78 37.80
C LEU A 1051 -8.36 -22.43 37.11
N LEU A 1052 -9.31 -21.87 36.37
CA LEU A 1052 -9.17 -20.54 35.76
C LEU A 1052 -9.26 -19.39 36.76
N TYR A 1053 -10.16 -19.48 37.74
CA TYR A 1053 -10.51 -18.35 38.62
C TYR A 1053 -9.34 -17.75 39.42
N PRO A 1054 -8.38 -18.54 39.97
CA PRO A 1054 -7.20 -18.01 40.65
C PRO A 1054 -6.30 -17.13 39.75
N ASN A 1055 -6.30 -17.39 38.45
CA ASN A 1055 -5.47 -16.67 37.48
C ASN A 1055 -5.99 -15.26 37.15
N LEU A 1056 -7.19 -14.89 37.62
CA LEU A 1056 -7.80 -13.56 37.44
C LEU A 1056 -6.93 -12.39 37.98
N PHE A 1057 -5.99 -12.66 38.90
CA PHE A 1057 -5.07 -11.67 39.46
C PHE A 1057 -3.75 -11.52 38.69
N GLU A 1058 -3.63 -12.13 37.52
CA GLU A 1058 -2.50 -11.91 36.62
C GLU A 1058 -2.33 -10.43 36.20
N THR A 1059 -1.13 -10.08 35.73
CA THR A 1059 -0.78 -8.69 35.36
C THR A 1059 -0.43 -8.50 33.88
N SER A 1060 -0.20 -9.59 33.14
CA SER A 1060 0.08 -9.54 31.70
C SER A 1060 -1.23 -9.44 30.90
N PRO A 1061 -1.45 -8.37 30.10
CA PRO A 1061 -2.72 -8.18 29.37
C PRO A 1061 -3.11 -9.38 28.51
N HIS A 1062 -2.15 -9.95 27.78
CA HIS A 1062 -2.37 -11.12 26.91
C HIS A 1062 -2.85 -12.37 27.66
N VAL A 1063 -2.55 -12.47 28.95
CA VAL A 1063 -2.93 -13.58 29.83
C VAL A 1063 -4.30 -13.29 30.46
N ILE A 1064 -4.46 -12.11 31.08
CA ILE A 1064 -5.72 -11.64 31.69
C ILE A 1064 -6.87 -11.69 30.69
N ASP A 1065 -6.68 -11.13 29.49
CA ASP A 1065 -7.75 -11.04 28.49
C ASP A 1065 -8.23 -12.43 28.04
N ARG A 1066 -7.33 -13.43 27.96
CA ARG A 1066 -7.71 -14.81 27.62
C ARG A 1066 -8.38 -15.55 28.78
N ILE A 1067 -8.00 -15.27 30.03
CA ILE A 1067 -8.67 -15.84 31.21
C ILE A 1067 -10.08 -15.26 31.35
N ILE A 1068 -10.25 -13.94 31.14
CA ILE A 1068 -11.57 -13.29 31.14
C ILE A 1068 -12.45 -13.83 30.01
N GLU A 1069 -11.92 -13.94 28.78
CA GLU A 1069 -12.64 -14.59 27.67
C GLU A 1069 -13.04 -16.04 27.99
N ALA A 1070 -12.21 -16.80 28.72
CA ALA A 1070 -12.49 -18.19 29.07
C ALA A 1070 -13.53 -18.34 30.19
N ILE A 1071 -13.45 -17.50 31.24
CA ILE A 1071 -14.48 -17.41 32.30
C ILE A 1071 -15.83 -17.01 31.70
N GLU A 1072 -15.81 -16.06 30.76
CA GLU A 1072 -17.02 -15.60 30.06
C GLU A 1072 -17.61 -16.67 29.13
N ALA A 1073 -16.76 -17.44 28.42
CA ALA A 1073 -17.21 -18.59 27.65
C ALA A 1073 -17.83 -19.68 28.55
N ILE A 1074 -17.25 -19.96 29.71
CA ILE A 1074 -17.84 -20.86 30.72
C ILE A 1074 -19.18 -20.31 31.24
N ARG A 1075 -19.32 -19.00 31.45
CA ARG A 1075 -20.58 -18.37 31.87
C ARG A 1075 -21.71 -18.62 30.87
N MET A 1076 -21.41 -18.68 29.57
CA MET A 1076 -22.38 -19.05 28.55
C MET A 1076 -22.69 -20.56 28.54
N ALA A 1077 -21.73 -21.42 28.86
CA ALA A 1077 -21.90 -22.88 28.88
C ALA A 1077 -22.62 -23.42 30.13
N VAL A 1078 -22.34 -22.84 31.30
CA VAL A 1078 -22.82 -23.26 32.64
C VAL A 1078 -23.97 -22.36 33.14
N GLY A 1079 -24.17 -21.21 32.51
CA GLY A 1079 -25.18 -20.23 32.89
C GLY A 1079 -24.71 -19.20 33.92
N THR A 1080 -25.38 -18.05 33.89
CA THR A 1080 -24.99 -16.84 34.63
C THR A 1080 -24.96 -17.03 36.15
N GLY A 1081 -25.91 -17.78 36.73
CA GLY A 1081 -26.06 -17.89 38.19
C GLY A 1081 -24.86 -18.52 38.89
N ILE A 1082 -24.36 -19.63 38.36
CA ILE A 1082 -23.23 -20.36 38.96
C ILE A 1082 -21.96 -19.48 38.94
N VAL A 1083 -21.66 -18.81 37.83
CA VAL A 1083 -20.49 -17.92 37.74
C VAL A 1083 -20.68 -16.66 38.61
N MET A 1084 -21.87 -16.09 38.68
CA MET A 1084 -22.14 -14.91 39.52
C MET A 1084 -21.87 -15.17 41.02
N ASN A 1085 -22.09 -16.39 41.51
CA ASN A 1085 -21.72 -16.77 42.88
C ASN A 1085 -20.21 -16.57 43.19
N TYR A 1086 -19.34 -16.75 42.19
CA TYR A 1086 -17.91 -16.44 42.33
C TYR A 1086 -17.65 -14.92 42.25
N VAL A 1087 -18.41 -14.19 41.43
CA VAL A 1087 -18.22 -12.74 41.19
C VAL A 1087 -18.69 -11.89 42.38
N TRP A 1088 -19.79 -12.26 43.05
CA TRP A 1088 -20.34 -11.49 44.18
C TRP A 1088 -19.31 -11.23 45.30
N ALA A 1089 -18.46 -12.21 45.59
CA ALA A 1089 -17.47 -12.13 46.68
C ALA A 1089 -16.40 -11.03 46.50
N GLY A 1090 -16.03 -10.69 45.26
CA GLY A 1090 -14.93 -9.75 44.98
C GLY A 1090 -15.36 -8.33 44.60
N LEU A 1091 -16.62 -8.11 44.22
CA LEU A 1091 -17.12 -6.82 43.74
C LEU A 1091 -16.95 -5.68 44.75
N PHE A 1092 -17.31 -5.92 46.02
CA PHE A 1092 -17.22 -4.93 47.09
C PHE A 1092 -15.99 -5.12 48.01
N HIS A 1093 -15.11 -6.06 47.69
CA HIS A 1093 -13.94 -6.41 48.50
C HIS A 1093 -13.06 -5.19 48.83
N PRO A 1094 -12.55 -5.00 50.07
CA PRO A 1094 -11.87 -3.76 50.48
C PRO A 1094 -10.66 -3.35 49.62
N ALA A 1095 -9.87 -4.32 49.11
CA ALA A 1095 -8.72 -4.04 48.27
C ALA A 1095 -9.11 -3.68 46.83
N ARG A 1096 -8.78 -2.45 46.38
CA ARG A 1096 -9.02 -1.97 45.00
C ARG A 1096 -8.45 -2.90 43.92
N LYS A 1097 -7.30 -3.55 44.18
CA LYS A 1097 -6.69 -4.53 43.26
C LYS A 1097 -7.60 -5.74 42.97
N VAL A 1098 -8.44 -6.15 43.93
CA VAL A 1098 -9.41 -7.24 43.75
C VAL A 1098 -10.66 -6.72 43.06
N ARG A 1099 -11.17 -5.54 43.44
CA ARG A 1099 -12.37 -4.97 42.80
C ARG A 1099 -12.22 -4.79 41.30
N THR A 1100 -11.09 -4.24 40.80
CA THR A 1100 -10.92 -3.91 39.38
C THR A 1100 -11.23 -5.08 38.41
N PRO A 1101 -10.64 -6.28 38.53
CA PRO A 1101 -10.96 -7.40 37.63
C PRO A 1101 -12.38 -7.97 37.85
N TYR A 1102 -12.91 -7.98 39.07
CA TYR A 1102 -14.27 -8.46 39.35
C TYR A 1102 -15.34 -7.53 38.76
N TRP A 1103 -15.14 -6.22 38.81
CA TRP A 1103 -15.99 -5.24 38.11
C TRP A 1103 -15.87 -5.37 36.59
N ARG A 1104 -14.73 -5.79 36.05
CA ARG A 1104 -14.63 -6.11 34.61
C ARG A 1104 -15.49 -7.32 34.26
N LEU A 1105 -15.34 -8.45 34.96
CA LEU A 1105 -16.19 -9.64 34.77
C LEU A 1105 -17.69 -9.32 34.90
N TYR A 1106 -18.08 -8.54 35.91
CA TYR A 1106 -19.47 -8.11 36.09
C TYR A 1106 -19.97 -7.22 34.94
N ASN A 1107 -19.17 -6.24 34.51
CA ASN A 1107 -19.56 -5.35 33.41
C ASN A 1107 -19.71 -6.11 32.09
N ASP A 1108 -18.76 -6.98 31.77
CA ASP A 1108 -18.78 -7.81 30.56
C ASP A 1108 -20.02 -8.73 30.57
N ALA A 1109 -20.31 -9.38 31.70
CA ALA A 1109 -21.51 -10.22 31.88
C ALA A 1109 -22.84 -9.44 31.83
N TYR A 1110 -22.88 -8.23 32.41
CA TYR A 1110 -24.06 -7.35 32.42
C TYR A 1110 -24.37 -6.82 31.01
N VAL A 1111 -23.35 -6.45 30.24
CA VAL A 1111 -23.50 -6.03 28.83
C VAL A 1111 -24.06 -7.16 27.96
N HIS A 1112 -23.67 -8.41 28.22
CA HIS A 1112 -24.16 -9.56 27.45
C HIS A 1112 -25.54 -10.07 27.88
N SER A 1113 -25.91 -10.03 29.17
CA SER A 1113 -27.15 -10.66 29.64
C SER A 1113 -27.71 -10.09 30.96
N ALA A 1114 -27.93 -8.78 31.04
CA ALA A 1114 -28.48 -8.12 32.24
C ALA A 1114 -29.76 -8.80 32.80
N ASP A 1115 -30.74 -9.12 31.95
CA ASP A 1115 -32.00 -9.74 32.38
C ASP A 1115 -31.78 -11.12 33.03
N ALA A 1116 -30.83 -11.90 32.50
CA ALA A 1116 -30.46 -13.21 33.04
C ALA A 1116 -29.71 -13.13 34.39
N MET A 1117 -29.32 -11.93 34.84
CA MET A 1117 -28.75 -11.72 36.18
C MET A 1117 -29.83 -11.43 37.24
N VAL A 1118 -31.05 -11.01 36.85
CA VAL A 1118 -32.13 -10.60 37.78
C VAL A 1118 -32.44 -11.64 38.87
N PRO A 1119 -32.51 -12.95 38.57
CA PRO A 1119 -32.76 -13.99 39.59
C PRO A 1119 -31.58 -14.22 40.55
N TYR A 1120 -30.36 -13.82 40.17
CA TYR A 1120 -29.12 -14.19 40.87
C TYR A 1120 -28.47 -13.05 41.67
N TYR A 1121 -29.04 -11.84 41.66
CA TYR A 1121 -28.63 -10.79 42.59
C TYR A 1121 -28.91 -11.21 44.04
N PRO A 1122 -28.01 -10.91 45.00
CA PRO A 1122 -28.20 -11.23 46.41
C PRO A 1122 -29.44 -10.56 47.02
N ASN A 1123 -29.88 -11.09 48.16
CA ASN A 1123 -31.03 -10.58 48.90
C ASN A 1123 -30.60 -9.44 49.86
N LEU A 1124 -30.77 -8.19 49.44
CA LEU A 1124 -30.37 -6.99 50.19
C LEU A 1124 -31.46 -6.48 51.17
N LYS A 1125 -32.32 -7.38 51.66
CA LYS A 1125 -33.42 -7.04 52.57
C LYS A 1125 -32.95 -6.53 53.93
N GLU A 1126 -31.80 -6.99 54.41
CA GLU A 1126 -31.16 -6.51 55.64
C GLU A 1126 -30.54 -5.11 55.47
N ASP A 1127 -30.04 -4.79 54.27
CA ASP A 1127 -29.52 -3.46 53.90
C ASP A 1127 -30.62 -2.42 53.57
N GLY A 1128 -31.89 -2.76 53.80
CA GLY A 1128 -33.03 -1.88 53.54
C GLY A 1128 -33.42 -1.76 52.06
N LEU A 1129 -32.97 -2.68 51.20
CA LEU A 1129 -33.31 -2.75 49.77
C LEU A 1129 -34.08 -4.04 49.43
N PRO A 1130 -35.30 -4.23 49.95
CA PRO A 1130 -36.14 -5.37 49.60
C PRO A 1130 -36.62 -5.29 48.14
N ARG A 1131 -36.87 -6.46 47.55
CA ARG A 1131 -37.55 -6.66 46.26
C ARG A 1131 -38.81 -7.48 46.54
N ASP A 1132 -39.76 -6.89 47.26
CA ASP A 1132 -40.90 -7.63 47.84
C ASP A 1132 -41.83 -8.23 46.76
N GLU A 1133 -41.81 -7.72 45.53
CA GLU A 1133 -42.49 -8.27 44.36
C GLU A 1133 -42.05 -9.70 44.03
N LEU A 1134 -40.79 -10.06 44.31
CA LEU A 1134 -40.25 -11.41 44.09
C LEU A 1134 -40.73 -12.44 45.12
N TYR A 1135 -41.42 -11.99 46.17
CA TYR A 1135 -41.98 -12.85 47.22
C TYR A 1135 -43.51 -13.00 47.09
N ILE A 1136 -44.13 -12.43 46.04
CA ILE A 1136 -45.56 -12.57 45.76
C ILE A 1136 -45.80 -13.97 45.17
N MET A 1137 -46.22 -14.90 46.02
CA MET A 1137 -46.79 -16.19 45.62
C MET A 1137 -48.27 -15.97 45.24
N VAL A 1138 -48.68 -16.49 44.08
CA VAL A 1138 -50.04 -16.41 43.52
C VAL A 1138 -50.68 -17.79 43.51
#